data_AF-A0A4Q4ZQH9-F1
#
_entry.id   AF-A0A4Q4ZQH9-F1
#
_cell.length_a   1.000
_cell.length_b   1.000
_cell.length_c   1.000
_cell.angle_alpha   90.00
_cell.angle_beta   90.00
_cell.angle_gamma   90.00
#
_symmetry.space_group_name_H-M   'P 1'
#
loop_
_entity.id
_entity.type
_entity.pdbx_description
1 polymer ?
#
loop_
_entity_poly.entity_id
_entity_poly.type
_entity_poly.pdbx_seq_one_letter_code
_entity_poly.pdbx_strand_id
1 'polypeptide(L)'
;MGESIAGDDVEDSERYWRTGPAVNERNRNAIILHSSGTTGLPKPIYMAHRYLLGYAACHEFDPTEEVTWVSMSTLPLYHGFGLLAPCLSLSVGMTCLFPPSSIIPAAHSTLELIKQFQARSLMTVPSIIDDMVTSLDSEERRQAMELLAKLNFVAVGGGALNPSRAATLAQHDVKLLNHYGVTEIGAIAPIFRPGPDYDWRYLRLRSDLGLQLHPIEGSPHFRLVGFPCGWDGPFQIQDELERNPDSKRVEVRILGRTDDLIVLKTGEKVMPRKLEETLNRDPAIKTSVCIGQGFFEVIVLIEPVSDTNMDTGSLKEHVWNLVSGINPTLDQHARISSKEAIIVKPASKTIPRSDKGSVMRREVHELFKEEIDAAYSAMDANMMDDSLVLDAADLETSIHTIMKAVAPSAEKLSAEDDFFENGMDSLQAVRLVRVLNSALSRMETPNNRDIKKLTPQFIYHNPSIAQLATAVERILTPSELPNGVSSRDRGEEMRALADELLSRMTRVKGITGSNPRRHVILLTGVTGNLGSHSLARLVRMSSVKKVICLARDPQSAAVAETQSNGVKGGAHLLGRLRSSLSAAGVELSHEEWTKVQIMDLKVFRATKSEEDDSILQLAAEVTHILHLAWPMDFNRTLQSFRPHLELVQSFIDLARMVHSIRPAEPRVRLLFASSIAVVRHCNNSSNGEAAGHNQPVVPETAMKNPLVAAPLGYAEAKWVCERILDYAGREFGAEIEPVVLRIGQLSGPESTEGTWKTGEHIPKLVQTSQKVGAFPLLNGTVSWLPVDRAAASVVEILLHDGQLGGFLHLENPVRQSMADISAIMAQALRLPNSSAIPFEQWLEKARQAGSLGSLEAFFADHFRDLAHGAVILDTQKSKSISEILRRTTSIDQDLLVRYIKRWQKEGFIQ
;
A
#
# COMPACT_ATOMS: atom_id res chain seq x y z
N MET A 1 -42.55 -48.49 71.30
CA MET A 1 -43.66 -47.73 70.69
C MET A 1 -43.04 -46.43 70.24
N GLY A 2 -42.68 -46.37 68.95
CA GLY A 2 -41.53 -45.61 68.46
C GLY A 2 -41.89 -44.19 68.05
N GLU A 3 -41.30 -43.23 68.76
CA GLU A 3 -41.20 -41.85 68.30
C GLU A 3 -40.07 -41.75 67.27
N SER A 4 -40.39 -41.22 66.09
CA SER A 4 -39.42 -40.85 65.06
C SER A 4 -39.70 -39.41 64.64
N ILE A 5 -38.70 -38.58 64.90
CA ILE A 5 -38.57 -37.19 64.48
C ILE A 5 -38.17 -37.19 63.01
N ALA A 6 -38.95 -36.54 62.12
CA ALA A 6 -38.44 -35.98 60.87
C ALA A 6 -39.54 -35.09 60.25
N GLY A 7 -39.43 -33.79 60.46
CA GLY A 7 -40.01 -32.80 59.55
C GLY A 7 -39.19 -32.74 58.27
N ASP A 8 -39.91 -32.45 57.18
CA ASP A 8 -39.52 -31.71 55.98
C ASP A 8 -38.02 -31.74 55.60
N ASP A 9 -37.70 -32.44 54.49
CA ASP A 9 -36.62 -32.13 53.50
C ASP A 9 -35.96 -33.38 52.85
N VAL A 10 -36.71 -34.32 52.25
CA VAL A 10 -36.06 -35.39 51.44
C VAL A 10 -36.69 -35.68 50.07
N GLU A 11 -37.91 -35.26 49.74
CA GLU A 11 -38.52 -35.69 48.47
C GLU A 11 -38.19 -34.85 47.22
N ASP A 12 -37.51 -33.70 47.33
CA ASP A 12 -37.28 -32.80 46.18
C ASP A 12 -35.90 -32.89 45.53
N SER A 13 -34.97 -33.70 46.07
CA SER A 13 -33.59 -33.74 45.55
C SER A 13 -33.35 -34.73 44.41
N GLU A 14 -34.20 -35.75 44.23
CA GLU A 14 -34.03 -36.73 43.14
C GLU A 14 -34.70 -36.32 41.80
N ARG A 15 -35.65 -35.38 41.82
CA ARG A 15 -36.34 -34.94 40.58
C ARG A 15 -35.62 -33.87 39.78
N TYR A 16 -34.79 -33.04 40.41
CA TYR A 16 -34.13 -31.91 39.72
C TYR A 16 -33.01 -32.33 38.75
N TRP A 17 -32.40 -33.50 38.93
CA TRP A 17 -31.27 -33.92 38.08
C TRP A 17 -31.66 -34.54 36.73
N ARG A 18 -32.93 -34.92 36.53
CA ARG A 18 -33.36 -35.65 35.31
C ARG A 18 -34.12 -34.81 34.28
N THR A 19 -34.46 -33.56 34.56
CA THR A 19 -35.18 -32.68 33.62
C THR A 19 -34.63 -31.26 33.57
N GLY A 20 -33.30 -31.11 33.66
CA GLY A 20 -32.67 -29.90 33.16
C GLY A 20 -32.96 -29.75 31.65
N PRO A 21 -33.10 -28.52 31.12
CA PRO A 21 -33.24 -28.35 29.67
C PRO A 21 -32.08 -29.07 28.99
N ALA A 22 -32.38 -29.94 28.02
CA ALA A 22 -31.36 -30.64 27.25
C ALA A 22 -30.28 -29.63 26.85
N VAL A 23 -29.02 -29.91 27.17
CA VAL A 23 -27.89 -29.00 26.89
C VAL A 23 -27.90 -28.70 25.39
N ASN A 24 -28.43 -27.54 25.03
CA ASN A 24 -28.51 -27.13 23.64
C ASN A 24 -27.09 -26.81 23.21
N GLU A 25 -26.55 -27.53 22.22
CA GLU A 25 -25.17 -27.31 21.72
C GLU A 25 -24.97 -25.90 21.14
N ARG A 26 -26.04 -25.16 20.86
CA ARG A 26 -26.02 -23.74 20.45
C ARG A 26 -26.10 -22.76 21.63
N ASN A 27 -26.33 -23.23 22.86
CA ASN A 27 -26.31 -22.38 24.04
C ASN A 27 -24.86 -22.02 24.41
N ARG A 28 -24.47 -20.79 24.06
CA ARG A 28 -23.11 -20.27 24.23
C ARG A 28 -22.89 -19.51 25.55
N ASN A 29 -23.74 -19.71 26.56
CA ASN A 29 -23.64 -19.01 27.84
C ASN A 29 -22.92 -19.81 28.93
N ALA A 30 -22.16 -20.85 28.59
CA ALA A 30 -21.46 -21.67 29.58
C ALA A 30 -20.24 -20.95 30.16
N ILE A 31 -19.45 -20.30 29.30
CA ILE A 31 -18.28 -19.49 29.66
C ILE A 31 -18.24 -18.27 28.73
N ILE A 32 -17.90 -17.11 29.29
CA ILE A 32 -17.60 -15.90 28.51
C ILE A 32 -16.13 -15.57 28.72
N LEU A 33 -15.32 -15.78 27.66
CA LEU A 33 -13.91 -15.40 27.66
C LEU A 33 -13.75 -14.06 26.95
N HIS A 34 -13.00 -13.14 27.54
CA HIS A 34 -12.72 -11.85 26.90
C HIS A 34 -11.45 -11.95 26.05
N SER A 35 -11.52 -11.56 24.77
CA SER A 35 -10.35 -11.44 23.91
C SER A 35 -10.02 -9.98 23.66
N SER A 36 -8.78 -9.57 23.92
CA SER A 36 -8.31 -8.21 23.65
C SER A 36 -8.14 -7.92 22.15
N GLY A 37 -7.86 -8.92 21.31
CA GLY A 37 -7.53 -8.67 19.90
C GLY A 37 -6.35 -7.70 19.72
N THR A 38 -5.85 -7.55 18.50
CA THR A 38 -4.73 -6.64 18.21
C THR A 38 -5.16 -5.17 18.06
N THR A 39 -6.47 -4.86 18.16
CA THR A 39 -7.01 -3.57 17.72
C THR A 39 -8.08 -2.90 18.61
N GLY A 40 -8.38 -3.33 19.85
CA GLY A 40 -9.40 -2.61 20.65
C GLY A 40 -9.67 -3.08 22.09
N LEU A 41 -10.80 -2.60 22.64
CA LEU A 41 -11.33 -2.99 23.96
C LEU A 41 -11.67 -4.50 24.00
N PRO A 42 -11.50 -5.20 25.14
CA PRO A 42 -11.79 -6.63 25.25
C PRO A 42 -13.21 -6.98 24.81
N LYS A 43 -13.33 -7.89 23.84
CA LYS A 43 -14.62 -8.38 23.33
C LYS A 43 -15.01 -9.66 24.05
N PRO A 44 -16.26 -9.79 24.54
CA PRO A 44 -16.73 -11.05 25.11
C PRO A 44 -16.95 -12.09 24.01
N ILE A 45 -16.41 -13.30 24.20
CA ILE A 45 -16.60 -14.46 23.35
C ILE A 45 -17.36 -15.52 24.13
N TYR A 46 -18.56 -15.82 23.64
CA TYR A 46 -19.54 -16.71 24.26
C TYR A 46 -19.29 -18.16 23.83
N MET A 47 -19.10 -19.06 24.80
CA MET A 47 -18.75 -20.46 24.58
C MET A 47 -19.85 -21.42 24.99
N ALA A 48 -20.06 -22.45 24.15
CA ALA A 48 -20.97 -23.54 24.44
C ALA A 48 -20.45 -24.47 25.53
N HIS A 49 -21.34 -25.21 26.20
CA HIS A 49 -20.96 -26.20 27.23
C HIS A 49 -19.91 -27.20 26.72
N ARG A 50 -20.03 -27.63 25.46
CA ARG A 50 -19.11 -28.57 24.80
C ARG A 50 -17.68 -28.03 24.67
N TYR A 51 -17.49 -26.72 24.74
CA TYR A 51 -16.16 -26.09 24.68
C TYR A 51 -15.23 -26.64 25.77
N LEU A 52 -15.72 -26.79 27.01
CA LEU A 52 -14.94 -27.38 28.12
C LEU A 52 -14.59 -28.86 27.89
N LEU A 53 -15.48 -29.62 27.26
CA LEU A 53 -15.20 -31.01 26.90
C LEU A 53 -14.07 -31.11 25.87
N GLY A 54 -13.94 -30.11 24.99
CA GLY A 54 -12.80 -29.97 24.09
C GLY A 54 -11.47 -29.83 24.83
N TYR A 55 -11.44 -29.10 25.96
CA TYR A 55 -10.26 -28.99 26.82
C TYR A 55 -9.99 -30.27 27.62
N ALA A 56 -11.05 -30.93 28.09
CA ALA A 56 -10.95 -32.22 28.78
C ALA A 56 -10.35 -33.31 27.88
N ALA A 57 -10.68 -33.30 26.59
CA ALA A 57 -10.13 -34.21 25.58
C ALA A 57 -8.77 -33.76 24.98
N CYS A 58 -8.17 -32.68 25.49
CA CYS A 58 -6.96 -32.08 24.91
C CYS A 58 -5.67 -32.80 25.32
N HIS A 59 -5.62 -34.13 25.19
CA HIS A 59 -4.46 -34.93 25.50
C HIS A 59 -4.32 -36.16 24.59
N GLU A 60 -3.12 -36.75 24.57
CA GLU A 60 -2.83 -38.04 23.92
C GLU A 60 -2.22 -39.05 24.91
N PHE A 61 -2.53 -38.95 26.21
CA PHE A 61 -2.14 -39.98 27.18
C PHE A 61 -2.80 -41.32 26.89
N ASP A 62 -2.10 -42.41 27.25
CA ASP A 62 -2.61 -43.77 27.13
C ASP A 62 -3.82 -43.94 28.08
N PRO A 63 -5.00 -44.40 27.59
CA PRO A 63 -6.17 -44.62 28.44
C PRO A 63 -5.96 -45.64 29.56
N THR A 64 -4.93 -46.49 29.47
CA THR A 64 -4.58 -47.48 30.49
C THR A 64 -3.63 -46.94 31.56
N GLU A 65 -3.12 -45.72 31.38
CA GLU A 65 -2.17 -45.11 32.30
C GLU A 65 -2.88 -44.24 33.36
N GLU A 66 -2.48 -44.40 34.62
CA GLU A 66 -2.88 -43.49 35.69
C GLU A 66 -2.01 -42.22 35.69
N VAL A 67 -2.52 -41.13 35.11
CA VAL A 67 -1.84 -39.83 34.97
C VAL A 67 -1.90 -39.00 36.27
N THR A 68 -2.11 -39.62 37.43
CA THR A 68 -2.45 -38.99 38.73
C THR A 68 -1.38 -38.06 39.34
N TRP A 69 -0.32 -37.76 38.60
CA TRP A 69 0.76 -36.89 39.02
C TRP A 69 0.37 -35.39 39.03
N VAL A 70 1.16 -34.58 39.72
CA VAL A 70 0.92 -33.14 39.92
C VAL A 70 1.41 -32.32 38.71
N SER A 71 0.57 -31.45 38.17
CA SER A 71 0.85 -30.51 37.09
C SER A 71 0.84 -29.07 37.61
N MET A 72 1.99 -28.40 37.54
CA MET A 72 2.08 -26.98 37.88
C MET A 72 1.57 -26.15 36.69
N SER A 73 0.59 -25.27 36.93
CA SER A 73 0.10 -24.32 35.94
C SER A 73 0.30 -22.90 36.43
N THR A 74 1.10 -22.11 35.71
CA THR A 74 1.25 -20.66 35.97
C THR A 74 0.21 -19.84 35.22
N LEU A 75 -0.79 -20.48 34.61
CA LEU A 75 -1.70 -19.87 33.66
C LEU A 75 -2.97 -19.37 34.36
N PRO A 76 -3.40 -18.13 34.12
CA PRO A 76 -4.63 -17.61 34.73
C PRO A 76 -5.87 -18.27 34.14
N LEU A 77 -6.87 -18.55 34.99
CA LEU A 77 -8.14 -19.19 34.60
C LEU A 77 -9.04 -18.33 33.71
N TYR A 78 -8.81 -17.00 33.66
CA TYR A 78 -9.49 -16.13 32.71
C TYR A 78 -8.96 -16.28 31.27
N HIS A 79 -7.82 -16.96 31.08
CA HIS A 79 -7.25 -17.25 29.78
C HIS A 79 -7.61 -18.68 29.34
N GLY A 80 -7.94 -18.87 28.06
CA GLY A 80 -8.32 -20.19 27.53
C GLY A 80 -7.28 -21.29 27.82
N PHE A 81 -5.98 -20.99 27.72
CA PHE A 81 -4.92 -21.96 28.05
C PHE A 81 -4.94 -22.38 29.53
N GLY A 82 -5.34 -21.49 30.45
CA GLY A 82 -5.45 -21.79 31.88
C GLY A 82 -6.57 -22.79 32.20
N LEU A 83 -7.57 -22.93 31.31
CA LEU A 83 -8.62 -23.93 31.46
C LEU A 83 -8.14 -25.38 31.25
N LEU A 84 -6.96 -25.61 30.65
CA LEU A 84 -6.47 -26.97 30.41
C LEU A 84 -6.19 -27.74 31.69
N ALA A 85 -5.45 -27.17 32.62
CA ALA A 85 -5.04 -27.86 33.85
C ALA A 85 -6.25 -28.41 34.64
N PRO A 86 -7.33 -27.64 34.93
CA PRO A 86 -8.49 -28.18 35.62
C PRO A 86 -9.29 -29.16 34.74
N CYS A 87 -9.39 -28.93 33.43
CA CYS A 87 -10.12 -29.85 32.55
C CYS A 87 -9.42 -31.22 32.43
N LEU A 88 -8.09 -31.24 32.35
CA LEU A 88 -7.30 -32.47 32.35
C LEU A 88 -7.29 -33.15 33.72
N SER A 89 -7.40 -32.38 34.80
CA SER A 89 -7.61 -32.94 36.13
C SER A 89 -8.90 -33.74 36.20
N LEU A 90 -9.98 -33.18 35.66
CA LEU A 90 -11.28 -33.84 35.61
C LEU A 90 -11.34 -35.01 34.62
N SER A 91 -10.55 -35.00 33.53
CA SER A 91 -10.62 -36.02 32.48
C SER A 91 -9.68 -37.20 32.67
N VAL A 92 -8.44 -36.96 33.11
CA VAL A 92 -7.39 -38.01 33.23
C VAL A 92 -6.84 -38.14 34.65
N GLY A 93 -7.41 -37.43 35.63
CA GLY A 93 -7.04 -37.56 37.05
C GLY A 93 -5.75 -36.83 37.44
N MET A 94 -5.19 -36.00 36.55
CA MET A 94 -3.97 -35.23 36.81
C MET A 94 -4.22 -34.17 37.90
N THR A 95 -3.39 -34.09 38.95
CA THR A 95 -3.62 -33.08 39.99
C THR A 95 -3.18 -31.70 39.50
N CYS A 96 -4.07 -30.70 39.43
CA CYS A 96 -3.69 -29.34 39.05
C CYS A 96 -3.18 -28.54 40.25
N LEU A 97 -1.97 -27.99 40.14
CA LEU A 97 -1.35 -27.08 41.11
C LEU A 97 -1.30 -25.67 40.53
N PHE A 98 -1.81 -24.70 41.27
CA PHE A 98 -1.73 -23.28 40.94
C PHE A 98 -0.90 -22.53 41.98
N PRO A 99 -0.19 -21.47 41.57
CA PRO A 99 0.42 -20.56 42.52
C PRO A 99 -0.67 -19.84 43.35
N PRO A 100 -0.37 -19.45 44.60
CA PRO A 100 -1.28 -18.63 45.39
C PRO A 100 -1.67 -17.34 44.64
N SER A 101 -2.94 -16.92 44.75
CA SER A 101 -3.44 -15.71 44.07
C SER A 101 -2.74 -14.42 44.50
N SER A 102 -2.00 -14.44 45.60
CA SER A 102 -1.17 -13.33 46.09
C SER A 102 0.20 -13.22 45.43
N ILE A 103 0.60 -14.19 44.60
CA ILE A 103 1.94 -14.25 43.99
C ILE A 103 1.81 -14.16 42.47
N ILE A 104 2.54 -13.22 41.88
CA ILE A 104 2.74 -13.19 40.42
C ILE A 104 3.76 -14.28 40.07
N PRO A 105 3.42 -15.26 39.21
CA PRO A 105 4.33 -16.34 38.88
C PRO A 105 5.58 -15.81 38.17
N ALA A 106 6.76 -16.22 38.65
CA ALA A 106 8.07 -15.87 38.12
C ALA A 106 9.00 -17.10 38.16
N ALA A 107 10.24 -17.01 37.66
CA ALA A 107 11.15 -18.15 37.59
C ALA A 107 11.35 -18.83 38.96
N HIS A 108 11.83 -18.09 39.97
CA HIS A 108 12.10 -18.63 41.32
C HIS A 108 10.86 -19.26 41.97
N SER A 109 9.76 -18.53 42.04
CA SER A 109 8.53 -19.01 42.71
C SER A 109 7.94 -20.24 42.01
N THR A 110 8.05 -20.31 40.69
CA THR A 110 7.60 -21.49 39.93
C THR A 110 8.48 -22.71 40.20
N LEU A 111 9.81 -22.55 40.21
CA LEU A 111 10.74 -23.64 40.49
C LEU A 111 10.61 -24.16 41.92
N GLU A 112 10.40 -23.27 42.89
CA GLU A 112 10.15 -23.62 44.28
C GLU A 112 8.90 -24.47 44.43
N LEU A 113 7.78 -24.08 43.80
CA LEU A 113 6.53 -24.84 43.81
C LEU A 113 6.69 -26.21 43.13
N ILE A 114 7.38 -26.28 41.98
CA ILE A 114 7.67 -27.56 41.32
C ILE A 114 8.43 -28.50 42.27
N LYS A 115 9.44 -27.98 42.97
CA LYS A 115 10.26 -28.75 43.91
C LYS A 115 9.48 -29.16 45.16
N GLN A 116 8.75 -28.23 45.77
CA GLN A 116 8.01 -28.46 47.01
C GLN A 116 6.90 -29.50 46.83
N PHE A 117 6.15 -29.41 45.73
CA PHE A 117 5.01 -30.29 45.46
C PHE A 117 5.35 -31.46 44.54
N GLN A 118 6.64 -31.65 44.22
CA GLN A 118 7.14 -32.73 43.36
C GLN A 118 6.36 -32.81 42.03
N ALA A 119 6.11 -31.64 41.42
CA ALA A 119 5.36 -31.56 40.18
C ALA A 119 6.09 -32.34 39.06
N ARG A 120 5.31 -33.03 38.23
CA ARG A 120 5.80 -33.85 37.12
C ARG A 120 5.54 -33.21 35.76
N SER A 121 4.85 -32.09 35.69
CA SER A 121 4.79 -31.27 34.47
C SER A 121 4.60 -29.80 34.79
N LEU A 122 4.86 -28.97 33.78
CA LEU A 122 4.67 -27.52 33.83
C LEU A 122 3.87 -27.07 32.61
N MET A 123 2.85 -26.26 32.83
CA MET A 123 2.15 -25.49 31.80
C MET A 123 2.37 -23.99 32.07
N THR A 124 3.01 -23.30 31.15
CA THR A 124 3.48 -21.93 31.40
C THR A 124 3.56 -21.08 30.13
N VAL A 125 4.00 -19.83 30.27
CA VAL A 125 4.16 -18.85 29.20
C VAL A 125 5.64 -18.64 28.87
N PRO A 126 5.98 -18.21 27.65
CA PRO A 126 7.37 -17.96 27.25
C PRO A 126 8.13 -17.05 28.21
N SER A 127 7.51 -15.99 28.74
CA SER A 127 8.20 -15.03 29.60
C SER A 127 8.76 -15.63 30.88
N ILE A 128 8.10 -16.64 31.45
CA ILE A 128 8.58 -17.33 32.67
C ILE A 128 9.73 -18.28 32.31
N ILE A 129 9.63 -18.98 31.18
CA ILE A 129 10.71 -19.80 30.65
C ILE A 129 11.94 -18.96 30.34
N ASP A 130 11.74 -17.79 29.74
CA ASP A 130 12.80 -16.84 29.43
C ASP A 130 13.53 -16.43 30.71
N ASP A 131 12.77 -16.07 31.74
CA ASP A 131 13.27 -15.69 33.05
C ASP A 131 14.10 -16.81 33.70
N MET A 132 13.64 -18.07 33.59
CA MET A 132 14.40 -19.25 34.07
C MET A 132 15.73 -19.46 33.33
N VAL A 133 15.80 -19.08 32.05
CA VAL A 133 17.01 -19.24 31.23
C VAL A 133 17.97 -18.05 31.38
N THR A 134 17.45 -16.83 31.56
CA THR A 134 18.28 -15.61 31.48
C THR A 134 18.53 -14.91 32.81
N SER A 135 17.59 -14.96 33.76
CA SER A 135 17.62 -14.10 34.94
C SER A 135 18.16 -14.78 36.20
N LEU A 136 18.24 -16.12 36.19
CA LEU A 136 18.83 -16.91 37.27
C LEU A 136 20.36 -16.85 37.23
N ASP A 137 21.01 -16.92 38.39
CA ASP A 137 22.47 -17.10 38.44
C ASP A 137 22.90 -18.45 37.84
N SER A 138 24.21 -18.64 37.63
CA SER A 138 24.72 -19.83 36.94
C SER A 138 24.39 -21.16 37.63
N GLU A 139 24.33 -21.17 38.96
CA GLU A 139 24.07 -22.37 39.75
C GLU A 139 22.56 -22.64 39.85
N GLU A 140 21.76 -21.62 40.11
CA GLU A 140 20.30 -21.69 40.09
C GLU A 140 19.77 -22.12 38.72
N ARG A 141 20.35 -21.59 37.63
CA ARG A 141 19.98 -21.96 36.27
C ARG A 141 20.29 -23.41 35.97
N ARG A 142 21.45 -23.92 36.41
CA ARG A 142 21.80 -25.35 36.27
C ARG A 142 20.79 -26.23 37.00
N GLN A 143 20.45 -25.87 38.24
CA GLN A 143 19.43 -26.58 39.03
C GLN A 143 18.04 -26.51 38.38
N ALA A 144 17.69 -25.36 37.78
CA ALA A 144 16.45 -25.20 37.04
C ALA A 144 16.39 -26.14 35.83
N MET A 145 17.44 -26.21 35.01
CA MET A 145 17.51 -27.12 33.86
C MET A 145 17.39 -28.59 34.31
N GLU A 146 18.09 -28.99 35.37
CA GLU A 146 18.00 -30.34 35.92
C GLU A 146 16.60 -30.69 36.44
N LEU A 147 15.90 -29.72 37.03
CA LEU A 147 14.54 -29.89 37.50
C LEU A 147 13.55 -30.00 36.32
N LEU A 148 13.66 -29.11 35.33
CA LEU A 148 12.80 -29.09 34.15
C LEU A 148 12.97 -30.36 33.29
N ALA A 149 14.19 -30.90 33.18
CA ALA A 149 14.46 -32.15 32.44
C ALA A 149 13.75 -33.38 33.06
N LYS A 150 13.50 -33.36 34.37
CA LYS A 150 12.77 -34.44 35.08
C LYS A 150 11.27 -34.42 34.83
N LEU A 151 10.73 -33.34 34.28
CA LEU A 151 9.30 -33.24 33.97
C LEU A 151 8.92 -34.15 32.79
N ASN A 152 7.68 -34.61 32.79
CA ASN A 152 7.06 -35.38 31.71
C ASN A 152 6.84 -34.52 30.46
N PHE A 153 6.53 -33.24 30.65
CA PHE A 153 6.54 -32.21 29.61
C PHE A 153 6.63 -30.81 30.26
N VAL A 154 7.09 -29.86 29.45
CA VAL A 154 6.99 -28.42 29.69
C VAL A 154 6.20 -27.81 28.54
N ALA A 155 4.91 -27.58 28.76
CA ALA A 155 4.01 -27.03 27.76
C ALA A 155 4.07 -25.51 27.81
N VAL A 156 4.48 -24.90 26.70
CA VAL A 156 4.63 -23.45 26.59
C VAL A 156 3.67 -22.92 25.54
N GLY A 157 2.86 -21.92 25.91
CA GLY A 157 1.86 -21.36 25.01
C GLY A 157 1.44 -19.96 25.42
N GLY A 158 0.49 -19.38 24.68
CA GLY A 158 0.04 -18.00 24.86
C GLY A 158 0.90 -16.96 24.10
N GLY A 159 2.15 -17.28 23.79
CA GLY A 159 3.02 -16.47 22.94
C GLY A 159 4.05 -17.34 22.23
N ALA A 160 4.81 -16.74 21.30
CA ALA A 160 5.91 -17.43 20.63
C ALA A 160 7.09 -17.63 21.59
N LEU A 161 7.64 -18.85 21.63
CA LEU A 161 8.84 -19.15 22.38
C LEU A 161 10.07 -18.70 21.59
N ASN A 162 11.03 -18.04 22.26
CA ASN A 162 12.26 -17.61 21.61
C ASN A 162 13.09 -18.84 21.15
N PRO A 163 13.47 -18.94 19.86
CA PRO A 163 14.18 -20.10 19.33
C PRO A 163 15.50 -20.42 20.03
N SER A 164 16.27 -19.40 20.43
CA SER A 164 17.55 -19.58 21.11
C SER A 164 17.35 -20.16 22.50
N ARG A 165 16.35 -19.66 23.25
CA ARG A 165 16.03 -20.15 24.60
C ARG A 165 15.43 -21.56 24.57
N ALA A 166 14.58 -21.83 23.59
CA ALA A 166 14.06 -23.17 23.34
C ALA A 166 15.17 -24.17 23.00
N ALA A 167 16.14 -23.76 22.17
CA ALA A 167 17.30 -24.59 21.86
C ALA A 167 18.14 -24.88 23.11
N THR A 168 18.35 -23.91 23.99
CA THR A 168 19.04 -24.13 25.28
C THR A 168 18.33 -25.18 26.14
N LEU A 169 17.00 -25.11 26.27
CA LEU A 169 16.20 -26.08 27.02
C LEU A 169 16.27 -27.47 26.39
N ALA A 170 16.14 -27.55 25.06
CA ALA A 170 16.24 -28.81 24.33
C ALA A 170 17.63 -29.46 24.46
N GLN A 171 18.70 -28.68 24.50
CA GLN A 171 20.06 -29.16 24.75
C GLN A 171 20.24 -29.78 26.15
N HIS A 172 19.37 -29.43 27.11
CA HIS A 172 19.36 -29.98 28.46
C HIS A 172 18.27 -31.05 28.65
N ASP A 173 17.83 -31.71 27.56
CA ASP A 173 16.83 -32.77 27.56
C ASP A 173 15.46 -32.37 28.17
N VAL A 174 15.13 -31.07 28.18
CA VAL A 174 13.81 -30.61 28.59
C VAL A 174 12.79 -30.99 27.52
N LYS A 175 11.75 -31.72 27.93
CA LYS A 175 10.66 -32.19 27.07
C LYS A 175 9.68 -31.07 26.74
N LEU A 176 10.12 -30.14 25.89
CA LEU A 176 9.33 -29.00 25.45
C LEU A 176 8.13 -29.45 24.59
N LEU A 177 6.96 -28.90 24.91
CA LEU A 177 5.74 -29.06 24.13
C LEU A 177 5.26 -27.66 23.74
N ASN A 178 5.33 -27.35 22.44
CA ASN A 178 4.82 -26.08 21.94
C ASN A 178 3.29 -26.18 21.87
N HIS A 179 2.61 -25.23 22.49
CA HIS A 179 1.17 -25.27 22.66
C HIS A 179 0.50 -24.01 22.11
N TYR A 180 -0.59 -24.21 21.38
CA TYR A 180 -1.31 -23.11 20.73
C TYR A 180 -2.82 -23.31 20.77
N GLY A 181 -3.53 -22.20 20.71
CA GLY A 181 -4.98 -22.14 20.68
C GLY A 181 -5.46 -20.71 20.46
N VAL A 182 -6.66 -20.58 19.92
CA VAL A 182 -7.39 -19.31 19.79
C VAL A 182 -8.65 -19.40 20.63
N THR A 183 -9.10 -18.29 21.22
CA THR A 183 -10.23 -18.31 22.14
C THR A 183 -11.48 -18.88 21.47
N GLU A 184 -11.69 -18.62 20.19
CA GLU A 184 -12.85 -19.06 19.42
C GLU A 184 -12.92 -20.59 19.25
N ILE A 185 -11.79 -21.26 19.01
CA ILE A 185 -11.73 -22.70 18.73
C ILE A 185 -11.38 -23.51 19.98
N GLY A 186 -10.56 -22.93 20.87
CA GLY A 186 -9.95 -23.61 22.00
C GLY A 186 -8.51 -24.04 21.74
N ALA A 187 -8.03 -25.00 22.53
CA ALA A 187 -6.69 -25.57 22.40
C ALA A 187 -6.60 -26.49 21.16
N ILE A 188 -5.78 -26.11 20.18
CA ILE A 188 -5.66 -26.82 18.90
C ILE A 188 -4.47 -27.78 18.84
N ALA A 189 -3.56 -27.71 19.81
CA ALA A 189 -2.49 -28.67 20.02
C ALA A 189 -2.79 -29.51 21.27
N PRO A 190 -2.56 -30.83 21.27
CA PRO A 190 -2.83 -31.67 22.43
C PRO A 190 -1.68 -31.64 23.45
N ILE A 191 -1.98 -32.02 24.69
CA ILE A 191 -0.97 -32.32 25.72
C ILE A 191 -0.54 -33.79 25.63
N PHE A 192 0.76 -34.05 25.54
CA PHE A 192 1.32 -35.40 25.50
C PHE A 192 2.73 -35.40 26.10
N ARG A 193 3.35 -36.58 26.22
CA ARG A 193 4.78 -36.67 26.55
C ARG A 193 5.60 -36.63 25.27
N PRO A 194 6.39 -35.56 25.01
CA PRO A 194 7.26 -35.48 23.85
C PRO A 194 8.18 -36.70 23.74
N GLY A 195 8.13 -37.37 22.58
CA GLY A 195 9.04 -38.46 22.21
C GLY A 195 9.99 -38.05 21.08
N PRO A 196 10.87 -38.95 20.63
CA PRO A 196 11.81 -38.69 19.54
C PRO A 196 11.14 -38.35 18.19
N ASP A 197 9.85 -38.64 18.06
CA ASP A 197 9.03 -38.35 16.88
C ASP A 197 8.49 -36.92 16.83
N TYR A 198 8.74 -36.11 17.87
CA TYR A 198 8.22 -34.76 17.99
C TYR A 198 9.34 -33.71 18.02
N ASP A 199 9.15 -32.66 17.23
CA ASP A 199 10.04 -31.51 17.17
C ASP A 199 9.36 -30.30 17.83
N TRP A 200 9.95 -29.78 18.89
CA TRP A 200 9.43 -28.65 19.67
C TRP A 200 9.23 -27.38 18.83
N ARG A 201 9.87 -27.28 17.66
CA ARG A 201 9.68 -26.15 16.72
C ARG A 201 8.30 -26.14 16.08
N TYR A 202 7.56 -27.24 16.14
CA TYR A 202 6.26 -27.41 15.51
C TYR A 202 5.15 -27.67 16.54
N LEU A 203 3.94 -27.27 16.17
CA LEU A 203 2.68 -27.57 16.84
C LEU A 203 2.08 -28.82 16.20
N ARG A 204 1.85 -29.87 16.98
CA ARG A 204 1.09 -31.05 16.54
C ARG A 204 -0.39 -30.72 16.61
N LEU A 205 -1.07 -30.72 15.46
CA LEU A 205 -2.50 -30.38 15.41
C LEU A 205 -3.36 -31.55 15.89
N ARG A 206 -4.39 -31.22 16.66
CA ARG A 206 -5.45 -32.14 17.09
C ARG A 206 -6.26 -32.66 15.90
N SER A 207 -6.49 -33.96 15.89
CA SER A 207 -7.27 -34.63 14.84
C SER A 207 -8.77 -34.68 15.15
N ASP A 208 -9.17 -34.46 16.40
CA ASP A 208 -10.55 -34.56 16.88
C ASP A 208 -11.37 -33.27 16.71
N LEU A 209 -10.72 -32.16 16.32
CA LEU A 209 -11.35 -30.84 16.13
C LEU A 209 -11.74 -30.52 14.67
N GLY A 210 -11.48 -31.43 13.73
CA GLY A 210 -11.79 -31.21 12.31
C GLY A 210 -11.03 -30.05 11.67
N LEU A 211 -9.83 -29.73 12.17
CA LEU A 211 -9.01 -28.62 11.68
C LEU A 211 -8.61 -28.84 10.21
N GLN A 212 -8.67 -27.77 9.41
CA GLN A 212 -8.37 -27.81 7.97
C GLN A 212 -7.24 -26.85 7.62
N LEU A 213 -6.18 -27.38 7.00
CA LEU A 213 -5.10 -26.59 6.43
C LEU A 213 -5.44 -26.22 4.98
N HIS A 214 -5.54 -24.92 4.72
CA HIS A 214 -5.82 -24.36 3.39
C HIS A 214 -4.56 -23.70 2.84
N PRO A 215 -4.09 -24.06 1.63
CA PRO A 215 -2.92 -23.41 1.03
C PRO A 215 -3.20 -21.94 0.73
N ILE A 216 -2.19 -21.09 0.86
CA ILE A 216 -2.25 -19.68 0.47
C ILE A 216 -1.87 -19.56 -1.00
N GLU A 217 -2.77 -18.99 -1.83
CA GLU A 217 -2.54 -18.84 -3.27
C GLU A 217 -1.25 -18.03 -3.53
N GLY A 218 -0.30 -18.62 -4.29
CA GLY A 218 0.99 -18.00 -4.58
C GLY A 218 2.05 -18.10 -3.47
N SER A 219 1.81 -18.87 -2.40
CA SER A 219 2.74 -19.06 -1.28
C SER A 219 2.90 -20.55 -0.94
N PRO A 220 4.08 -21.01 -0.47
CA PRO A 220 4.25 -22.37 0.06
C PRO A 220 3.60 -22.58 1.45
N HIS A 221 2.96 -21.55 2.01
CA HIS A 221 2.39 -21.56 3.36
C HIS A 221 0.88 -21.84 3.38
N PHE A 222 0.35 -22.05 4.58
CA PHE A 222 -1.02 -22.47 4.84
C PHE A 222 -1.72 -21.54 5.83
N ARG A 223 -3.06 -21.56 5.82
CA ARG A 223 -3.93 -21.04 6.87
C ARG A 223 -4.67 -22.18 7.54
N LEU A 224 -5.00 -22.02 8.81
CA LEU A 224 -5.79 -23.00 9.55
C LEU A 224 -7.23 -22.53 9.72
N VAL A 225 -8.16 -23.40 9.37
CA VAL A 225 -9.60 -23.20 9.58
C VAL A 225 -10.06 -24.22 10.62
N GLY A 226 -10.72 -23.75 11.67
CA GLY A 226 -11.36 -24.61 12.67
C GLY A 226 -12.86 -24.36 12.74
N PHE A 227 -13.53 -25.19 13.54
CA PHE A 227 -14.99 -25.18 13.68
C PHE A 227 -15.37 -25.00 15.15
N PRO A 228 -15.52 -23.75 15.63
CA PRO A 228 -15.92 -23.47 17.01
C PRO A 228 -17.21 -24.19 17.40
N CYS A 229 -17.21 -24.81 18.59
CA CYS A 229 -18.39 -25.48 19.11
C CYS A 229 -19.54 -24.49 19.31
N GLY A 230 -20.70 -24.78 18.69
CA GLY A 230 -21.91 -23.97 18.81
C GLY A 230 -21.96 -22.72 17.91
N TRP A 231 -21.04 -22.58 16.95
CA TRP A 231 -21.07 -21.52 15.93
C TRP A 231 -21.64 -22.05 14.60
N ASP A 232 -22.23 -21.16 13.80
CA ASP A 232 -22.91 -21.52 12.54
C ASP A 232 -21.94 -21.68 11.34
N GLY A 233 -20.65 -21.43 11.52
CA GLY A 233 -19.67 -21.45 10.44
C GLY A 233 -18.22 -21.61 10.90
N PRO A 234 -17.30 -21.84 9.95
CA PRO A 234 -15.89 -21.99 10.23
C PRO A 234 -15.26 -20.70 10.74
N PHE A 235 -14.19 -20.83 11.51
CA PHE A 235 -13.33 -19.73 11.93
C PHE A 235 -11.94 -19.91 11.34
N GLN A 236 -11.51 -18.96 10.52
CA GLN A 236 -10.16 -18.93 9.96
C GLN A 236 -9.21 -18.22 10.92
N ILE A 237 -8.20 -18.94 11.38
CA ILE A 237 -7.09 -18.38 12.15
C ILE A 237 -6.26 -17.49 11.22
N GLN A 238 -5.88 -16.30 11.70
CA GLN A 238 -5.16 -15.29 10.91
C GLN A 238 -3.65 -15.52 10.85
N ASP A 239 -3.18 -16.65 11.36
CA ASP A 239 -1.78 -17.04 11.34
C ASP A 239 -1.42 -17.68 10.01
N GLU A 240 -0.24 -17.32 9.52
CA GLU A 240 0.43 -17.99 8.42
C GLU A 240 1.24 -19.16 8.97
N LEU A 241 1.08 -20.34 8.39
CA LEU A 241 1.61 -21.59 8.89
C LEU A 241 2.48 -22.29 7.86
N GLU A 242 3.55 -22.91 8.33
CA GLU A 242 4.35 -23.82 7.51
C GLU A 242 4.23 -25.24 8.06
N ARG A 243 3.96 -26.19 7.17
CA ARG A 243 3.84 -27.60 7.52
C ARG A 243 5.22 -28.25 7.61
N ASN A 244 5.43 -29.08 8.64
CA ASN A 244 6.59 -29.95 8.73
C ASN A 244 6.53 -31.02 7.63
N PRO A 245 7.41 -31.01 6.61
CA PRO A 245 7.38 -31.99 5.54
C PRO A 245 7.79 -33.40 6.01
N ASP A 246 8.58 -33.48 7.08
CA ASP A 246 9.18 -34.73 7.57
C ASP A 246 8.32 -35.46 8.61
N SER A 247 7.19 -34.85 9.03
CA SER A 247 6.31 -35.43 10.03
C SER A 247 5.25 -36.35 9.44
N LYS A 248 5.03 -37.51 10.08
CA LYS A 248 3.92 -38.41 9.77
C LYS A 248 2.57 -37.86 10.25
N ARG A 249 2.58 -36.90 11.18
CA ARG A 249 1.39 -36.21 11.69
C ARG A 249 1.29 -34.82 11.09
N VAL A 250 0.14 -34.18 11.29
CA VAL A 250 -0.04 -32.78 10.88
C VAL A 250 0.63 -31.89 11.91
N GLU A 251 1.87 -31.51 11.62
CA GLU A 251 2.68 -30.61 12.44
C GLU A 251 2.95 -29.32 11.68
N VAL A 252 2.75 -28.18 12.34
CA VAL A 252 2.86 -26.85 11.73
C VAL A 252 3.61 -25.89 12.62
N ARG A 253 4.39 -24.98 12.05
CA ARG A 253 4.96 -23.85 12.79
C ARG A 253 4.28 -22.56 12.37
N ILE A 254 4.10 -21.65 13.32
CA ILE A 254 3.53 -20.34 13.09
C ILE A 254 4.62 -19.41 12.57
N LEU A 255 4.40 -18.80 11.40
CA LEU A 255 5.30 -17.82 10.78
C LEU A 255 4.93 -16.37 11.13
N GLY A 256 3.72 -16.14 11.63
CA GLY A 256 3.26 -14.82 12.08
C GLY A 256 1.80 -14.55 11.73
N ARG A 257 1.30 -13.39 12.16
CA ARG A 257 -0.10 -12.99 11.95
C ARG A 257 -0.27 -12.09 10.74
N THR A 258 -1.29 -12.37 9.92
CA THR A 258 -1.64 -11.59 8.72
C THR A 258 -2.10 -10.16 9.05
N ASP A 259 -2.54 -9.89 10.29
CA ASP A 259 -3.09 -8.60 10.73
C ASP A 259 -2.10 -7.70 11.48
N ASP A 260 -0.84 -8.11 11.69
CA ASP A 260 0.18 -7.28 12.37
C ASP A 260 0.89 -6.33 11.38
N LEU A 261 0.13 -5.37 10.86
CA LEU A 261 0.55 -4.43 9.83
C LEU A 261 0.64 -3.00 10.39
N ILE A 262 1.78 -2.33 10.17
CA ILE A 262 1.96 -0.91 10.48
C ILE A 262 1.59 -0.10 9.24
N VAL A 263 0.66 0.84 9.37
CA VAL A 263 0.28 1.74 8.28
C VAL A 263 0.88 3.12 8.56
N LEU A 264 1.83 3.51 7.72
CA LEU A 264 2.48 4.81 7.79
C LEU A 264 1.53 5.92 7.32
N LYS A 265 1.84 7.17 7.66
CA LYS A 265 1.11 8.37 7.23
C LYS A 265 1.13 8.56 5.71
N THR A 266 2.11 7.96 5.03
CA THR A 266 2.17 7.87 3.57
C THR A 266 1.11 6.92 2.98
N GLY A 267 0.49 6.08 3.81
CA GLY A 267 -0.39 4.99 3.39
C GLY A 267 0.35 3.67 3.10
N GLU A 268 1.68 3.67 3.17
CA GLU A 268 2.51 2.48 3.00
C GLU A 268 2.29 1.47 4.13
N LYS A 269 2.31 0.19 3.75
CA LYS A 269 1.99 -0.95 4.62
C LYS A 269 3.28 -1.66 4.99
N VAL A 270 3.78 -1.44 6.20
CA VAL A 270 4.98 -2.08 6.73
C VAL A 270 4.61 -3.35 7.47
N MET A 271 5.23 -4.46 7.09
CA MET A 271 5.23 -5.68 7.90
C MET A 271 6.48 -5.69 8.80
N PRO A 272 6.35 -5.52 10.13
CA PRO A 272 7.49 -5.35 11.03
C PRO A 272 8.28 -6.64 11.28
N ARG A 273 7.68 -7.81 10.98
CA ARG A 273 8.15 -9.13 11.41
C ARG A 273 9.61 -9.40 11.08
N LYS A 274 10.00 -9.17 9.82
CA LYS A 274 11.35 -9.50 9.34
C LYS A 274 12.43 -8.73 10.11
N LEU A 275 12.15 -7.49 10.49
CA LEU A 275 13.07 -6.68 11.30
C LEU A 275 13.05 -7.11 12.76
N GLU A 276 11.86 -7.24 13.38
CA GLU A 276 11.72 -7.64 14.78
C GLU A 276 12.33 -9.03 15.05
N GLU A 277 12.08 -10.02 14.19
CA GLU A 277 12.61 -11.38 14.33
C GLU A 277 14.14 -11.42 14.23
N THR A 278 14.73 -10.66 13.31
CA THR A 278 16.18 -10.60 13.18
C THR A 278 16.82 -9.98 14.41
N LEU A 279 16.24 -8.89 14.93
CA LEU A 279 16.75 -8.24 16.14
C LEU A 279 16.56 -9.14 17.37
N ASN A 280 15.42 -9.82 17.51
CA ASN A 280 15.12 -10.71 18.64
C ASN A 280 15.96 -11.99 18.71
N ARG A 281 16.74 -12.31 17.66
CA ARG A 281 17.71 -13.42 17.67
C ARG A 281 19.04 -13.03 18.32
N ASP A 282 19.32 -11.74 18.46
CA ASP A 282 20.57 -11.28 19.03
C ASP A 282 20.62 -11.49 20.56
N PRO A 283 21.70 -12.03 21.14
CA PRO A 283 21.80 -12.30 22.57
C PRO A 283 21.67 -11.07 23.47
N ALA A 284 21.96 -9.87 22.96
CA ALA A 284 21.86 -8.62 23.73
C ALA A 284 20.42 -8.05 23.78
N ILE A 285 19.52 -8.53 22.92
CA ILE A 285 18.18 -8.00 22.74
C ILE A 285 17.15 -8.95 23.36
N LYS A 286 16.46 -8.50 24.40
CA LYS A 286 15.37 -9.26 25.03
C LYS A 286 14.10 -9.19 24.19
N THR A 287 13.77 -8.03 23.62
CA THR A 287 12.61 -7.81 22.74
C THR A 287 12.80 -6.54 21.90
N SER A 288 12.33 -6.57 20.66
CA SER A 288 12.25 -5.44 19.75
C SER A 288 10.82 -5.23 19.28
N VAL A 289 10.42 -3.97 19.11
CA VAL A 289 9.06 -3.58 18.70
C VAL A 289 9.17 -2.47 17.66
N CYS A 290 8.73 -2.76 16.44
CA CYS A 290 8.60 -1.74 15.41
C CYS A 290 7.35 -0.90 15.66
N ILE A 291 7.50 0.41 15.46
CA ILE A 291 6.46 1.42 15.68
C ILE A 291 6.50 2.36 14.48
N GLY A 292 5.33 2.83 14.05
CA GLY A 292 5.23 3.78 12.93
C GLY A 292 3.81 4.15 12.53
N GLN A 293 2.80 3.64 13.25
CA GLN A 293 1.40 3.87 12.94
C GLN A 293 1.10 5.37 12.96
N GLY A 294 0.63 5.92 11.84
CA GLY A 294 0.32 7.36 11.73
C GLY A 294 1.54 8.28 11.62
N PHE A 295 2.75 7.73 11.53
CA PHE A 295 4.00 8.44 11.30
C PHE A 295 4.55 8.17 9.89
N PHE A 296 5.48 9.01 9.41
CA PHE A 296 6.00 8.90 8.04
C PHE A 296 7.00 7.76 7.85
N GLU A 297 7.63 7.29 8.92
CA GLU A 297 8.70 6.30 8.91
C GLU A 297 8.57 5.37 10.11
N VAL A 298 9.17 4.19 9.99
CA VAL A 298 9.22 3.18 11.06
C VAL A 298 10.41 3.47 11.98
N ILE A 299 10.18 3.33 13.28
CA ILE A 299 11.20 3.30 14.32
C ILE A 299 11.15 1.96 15.05
N VAL A 300 12.20 1.64 15.79
CA VAL A 300 12.27 0.40 16.58
C VAL A 300 12.62 0.69 18.04
N LEU A 301 11.82 0.14 18.95
CA LEU A 301 12.05 0.13 20.38
C LEU A 301 12.74 -1.18 20.78
N ILE A 302 13.83 -1.10 21.55
CA ILE A 302 14.67 -2.21 21.98
C ILE A 302 14.65 -2.34 23.50
N GLU A 303 14.21 -3.49 24.00
CA GLU A 303 14.39 -3.94 25.38
C GLU A 303 15.68 -4.77 25.47
N PRO A 304 16.71 -4.31 26.21
CA PRO A 304 17.93 -5.10 26.44
C PRO A 304 17.71 -6.25 27.41
N VAL A 305 18.61 -7.24 27.37
CA VAL A 305 18.72 -8.26 28.42
C VAL A 305 19.37 -7.63 29.67
N SER A 306 18.91 -7.99 30.87
CA SER A 306 19.30 -7.36 32.14
C SER A 306 20.82 -7.39 32.44
N ASP A 307 21.55 -8.32 31.83
CA ASP A 307 22.98 -8.61 32.06
C ASP A 307 23.89 -8.17 30.89
N THR A 308 23.41 -7.34 29.97
CA THR A 308 24.26 -6.81 28.90
C THR A 308 25.33 -5.88 29.48
N ASN A 309 26.61 -6.22 29.30
CA ASN A 309 27.79 -5.37 29.58
C ASN A 309 27.89 -4.11 28.69
N MET A 310 26.79 -3.67 28.09
CA MET A 310 26.74 -2.58 27.11
C MET A 310 25.98 -1.40 27.68
N ASP A 311 26.56 -0.20 27.63
CA ASP A 311 25.82 1.03 27.87
C ASP A 311 24.80 1.28 26.74
N THR A 312 23.86 2.20 26.98
CA THR A 312 22.77 2.54 26.04
C THR A 312 23.29 2.95 24.65
N GLY A 313 24.39 3.70 24.57
CA GLY A 313 24.97 4.14 23.31
C GLY A 313 25.62 2.99 22.54
N SER A 314 26.39 2.16 23.24
CA SER A 314 27.01 0.95 22.70
C SER A 314 25.97 -0.04 22.18
N LEU A 315 24.86 -0.24 22.91
CA LEU A 315 23.75 -1.09 22.46
C LEU A 315 23.07 -0.52 21.21
N LYS A 316 22.84 0.80 21.19
CA LYS A 316 22.24 1.48 20.03
C LYS A 316 23.11 1.36 18.78
N GLU A 317 24.43 1.43 18.93
CA GLU A 317 25.40 1.19 17.85
C GLU A 317 25.36 -0.25 17.34
N HIS A 318 25.31 -1.22 18.25
CA HIS A 318 25.18 -2.64 17.90
C HIS A 318 23.88 -2.93 17.15
N VAL A 319 22.75 -2.42 17.64
CA VAL A 319 21.45 -2.52 16.96
C VAL A 319 21.52 -1.88 15.58
N TRP A 320 22.17 -0.71 15.44
CA TRP A 320 22.32 -0.06 14.14
C TRP A 320 23.10 -0.90 13.13
N ASN A 321 24.14 -1.62 13.57
CA ASN A 321 24.89 -2.52 12.70
C ASN A 321 24.01 -3.70 12.22
N LEU A 322 23.18 -4.27 13.10
CA LEU A 322 22.21 -5.31 12.74
C LEU A 322 21.16 -4.78 11.75
N VAL A 323 20.60 -3.61 12.05
CA VAL A 323 19.64 -2.89 11.20
C VAL A 323 20.23 -2.60 9.82
N SER A 324 21.47 -2.10 9.77
CA SER A 324 22.18 -1.79 8.53
C SER A 324 22.39 -3.03 7.65
N GLY A 325 22.61 -4.19 8.27
CA GLY A 325 22.71 -5.48 7.58
C GLY A 325 21.39 -5.94 6.96
N ILE A 326 20.25 -5.73 7.63
CA ILE A 326 18.95 -6.21 7.14
C ILE A 326 18.20 -5.21 6.24
N ASN A 327 18.42 -3.90 6.43
CA ASN A 327 17.77 -2.81 5.70
C ASN A 327 17.74 -3.01 4.16
N PRO A 328 18.83 -3.43 3.48
CA PRO A 328 18.81 -3.67 2.03
C PRO A 328 17.80 -4.75 1.59
N THR A 329 17.42 -5.65 2.50
CA THR A 329 16.47 -6.74 2.24
C THR A 329 15.02 -6.38 2.60
N LEU A 330 14.79 -5.19 3.16
CA LEU A 330 13.48 -4.67 3.51
C LEU A 330 12.97 -3.74 2.40
N ASP A 331 11.66 -3.65 2.27
CA ASP A 331 10.99 -2.64 1.44
C ASP A 331 11.42 -1.24 1.88
N GLN A 332 11.52 -0.30 0.93
CA GLN A 332 12.08 1.03 1.20
C GLN A 332 11.39 1.74 2.36
N HIS A 333 10.08 1.59 2.49
CA HIS A 333 9.25 2.19 3.54
C HIS A 333 9.33 1.45 4.89
N ALA A 334 9.91 0.24 4.93
CA ALA A 334 10.10 -0.57 6.14
C ALA A 334 11.51 -0.45 6.74
N ARG A 335 12.41 0.28 6.07
CA ARG A 335 13.79 0.50 6.51
C ARG A 335 13.85 1.48 7.67
N ILE A 336 14.72 1.19 8.63
CA ILE A 336 15.05 2.14 9.69
C ILE A 336 16.08 3.12 9.13
N SER A 337 15.73 4.40 9.09
CA SER A 337 16.47 5.42 8.33
C SER A 337 17.73 5.93 9.03
N SER A 338 17.79 5.89 10.36
CA SER A 338 18.94 6.37 11.11
C SER A 338 19.07 5.72 12.49
N LYS A 339 20.17 6.01 13.19
CA LYS A 339 20.38 5.57 14.58
C LYS A 339 19.31 6.15 15.50
N GLU A 340 18.84 7.36 15.24
CA GLU A 340 17.87 8.07 16.08
C GLU A 340 16.48 7.40 16.06
N ALA A 341 16.19 6.64 15.00
CA ALA A 341 15.04 5.76 14.90
C ALA A 341 15.10 4.54 15.84
N ILE A 342 16.21 4.34 16.58
CA ILE A 342 16.36 3.27 17.57
C ILE A 342 16.15 3.86 18.96
N ILE A 343 15.09 3.42 19.63
CA ILE A 343 14.80 3.75 21.03
C ILE A 343 15.27 2.59 21.90
N VAL A 344 16.10 2.87 22.90
CA VAL A 344 16.39 1.88 23.97
C VAL A 344 15.40 2.11 25.10
N LYS A 345 14.69 1.05 25.50
CA LYS A 345 13.67 1.09 26.55
C LYS A 345 14.27 1.68 27.85
N PRO A 346 13.73 2.79 28.38
CA PRO A 346 14.17 3.33 29.67
C PRO A 346 14.03 2.31 30.80
N ALA A 347 14.94 2.33 31.78
CA ALA A 347 14.89 1.41 32.92
C ALA A 347 13.59 1.57 33.75
N SER A 348 13.01 2.77 33.77
CA SER A 348 11.76 3.11 34.48
C SER A 348 10.48 2.57 33.83
N LYS A 349 10.51 2.18 32.54
CA LYS A 349 9.33 1.71 31.80
C LYS A 349 9.46 0.23 31.46
N THR A 350 8.35 -0.47 31.44
CA THR A 350 8.26 -1.87 30.99
C THR A 350 7.48 -1.93 29.69
N ILE A 351 7.83 -2.86 28.79
CA ILE A 351 7.05 -3.05 27.55
C ILE A 351 5.70 -3.69 27.93
N PRO A 352 4.56 -3.06 27.60
CA PRO A 352 3.25 -3.65 27.83
C PRO A 352 3.13 -4.98 27.11
N ARG A 353 2.78 -5.99 27.88
CA ARG A 353 2.53 -7.34 27.40
C ARG A 353 1.14 -7.72 27.85
N SER A 354 0.45 -8.43 26.98
CA SER A 354 -0.79 -9.10 27.37
C SER A 354 -0.46 -10.12 28.45
N ASP A 355 -1.50 -10.63 29.12
CA ASP A 355 -1.37 -11.75 30.06
C ASP A 355 -0.73 -13.01 29.42
N LYS A 356 -0.61 -13.03 28.09
CA LYS A 356 0.04 -14.09 27.31
C LYS A 356 1.53 -13.84 27.02
N GLY A 357 2.09 -12.73 27.50
CA GLY A 357 3.48 -12.32 27.25
C GLY A 357 3.73 -11.69 25.87
N SER A 358 2.73 -11.66 24.97
CA SER A 358 2.82 -10.99 23.67
C SER A 358 2.83 -9.47 23.84
N VAL A 359 3.68 -8.79 23.08
CA VAL A 359 3.80 -7.33 23.08
C VAL A 359 2.50 -6.69 22.60
N MET A 360 1.99 -5.72 23.36
CA MET A 360 0.78 -4.97 23.00
C MET A 360 1.17 -3.66 22.32
N ARG A 361 1.50 -3.71 21.02
CA ARG A 361 2.10 -2.59 20.26
C ARG A 361 1.34 -1.27 20.36
N ARG A 362 0.00 -1.31 20.44
CA ARG A 362 -0.81 -0.10 20.68
C ARG A 362 -0.53 0.51 22.05
N GLU A 363 -0.48 -0.30 23.09
CA GLU A 363 -0.16 0.17 24.45
C GLU A 363 1.30 0.59 24.58
N VAL A 364 2.22 -0.09 23.87
CA VAL A 364 3.61 0.36 23.71
C VAL A 364 3.61 1.77 23.12
N HIS A 365 2.85 2.01 22.05
CA HIS A 365 2.78 3.32 21.44
C HIS A 365 2.26 4.41 22.41
N GLU A 366 1.26 4.08 23.23
CA GLU A 366 0.71 5.01 24.21
C GLU A 366 1.68 5.26 25.39
N LEU A 367 2.33 4.21 25.92
CA LEU A 367 3.24 4.31 27.08
C LEU A 367 4.59 4.95 26.74
N PHE A 368 5.11 4.67 25.54
CA PHE A 368 6.39 5.19 25.06
C PHE A 368 6.21 6.44 24.19
N LYS A 369 5.05 7.09 24.25
CA LYS A 369 4.72 8.23 23.41
C LYS A 369 5.79 9.34 23.48
N GLU A 370 6.27 9.66 24.66
CA GLU A 370 7.32 10.68 24.85
C GLU A 370 8.63 10.30 24.15
N GLU A 371 9.07 9.05 24.28
CA GLU A 371 10.28 8.55 23.62
C GLU A 371 10.12 8.44 22.11
N ILE A 372 8.92 8.05 21.66
CA ILE A 372 8.56 7.99 20.24
C ILE A 372 8.58 9.40 19.64
N ASP A 373 7.90 10.35 20.28
CA ASP A 373 7.87 11.76 19.85
C ASP A 373 9.28 12.36 19.90
N ALA A 374 10.09 12.03 20.91
CA ALA A 374 11.49 12.44 21.00
C ALA A 374 12.36 11.80 19.91
N ALA A 375 12.14 10.53 19.56
CA ALA A 375 12.87 9.86 18.48
C ALA A 375 12.52 10.47 17.12
N TYR A 376 11.24 10.75 16.84
CA TYR A 376 10.85 11.48 15.64
C TYR A 376 11.40 12.90 15.63
N SER A 377 11.37 13.60 16.75
CA SER A 377 11.98 14.93 16.88
C SER A 377 13.49 14.88 16.70
N ALA A 378 14.17 13.84 17.19
CA ALA A 378 15.60 13.64 17.07
C ALA A 378 16.00 13.18 15.67
N MET A 379 15.18 12.41 14.96
CA MET A 379 15.37 12.14 13.53
C MET A 379 15.18 13.40 12.70
N ASP A 380 14.15 14.19 13.02
CA ASP A 380 13.94 15.51 12.43
C ASP A 380 15.12 16.44 12.74
N ALA A 381 15.76 16.28 13.92
CA ALA A 381 16.91 17.05 14.36
C ALA A 381 18.26 16.53 13.86
N ASN A 382 18.47 15.23 13.65
CA ASN A 382 19.70 14.67 13.06
C ASN A 382 19.68 14.68 11.53
N MET A 383 18.52 14.95 10.92
CA MET A 383 18.47 15.53 9.56
C MET A 383 18.95 17.00 9.56
N MET A 384 19.08 17.65 10.73
CA MET A 384 19.78 18.92 10.90
C MET A 384 21.26 18.65 11.10
N ASP A 385 21.96 18.37 10.01
CA ASP A 385 23.39 18.70 9.98
C ASP A 385 23.50 20.22 10.22
N ASP A 386 24.29 20.65 11.19
CA ASP A 386 24.60 22.07 11.42
C ASP A 386 25.25 22.74 10.20
N SER A 387 25.67 21.94 9.20
CA SER A 387 26.14 22.42 7.90
C SER A 387 25.03 22.86 6.92
N LEU A 388 23.76 22.45 7.14
CA LEU A 388 22.65 22.74 6.22
C LEU A 388 21.98 24.08 6.54
N VAL A 389 22.73 25.16 6.34
CA VAL A 389 22.30 26.55 6.54
C VAL A 389 21.87 27.16 5.20
N LEU A 390 20.79 27.96 5.22
CA LEU A 390 20.45 28.83 4.10
C LEU A 390 21.32 30.09 4.16
N ASP A 391 22.20 30.25 3.18
CA ASP A 391 22.94 31.50 2.98
C ASP A 391 22.06 32.46 2.16
N ALA A 392 21.72 33.60 2.75
CA ALA A 392 20.96 34.65 2.05
C ALA A 392 21.71 35.22 0.84
N ALA A 393 23.05 35.13 0.80
CA ALA A 393 23.87 35.60 -0.31
C ALA A 393 24.02 34.56 -1.43
N ASP A 394 23.77 33.28 -1.16
CA ASP A 394 23.90 32.18 -2.12
C ASP A 394 22.85 31.07 -1.88
N LEU A 395 21.58 31.42 -2.08
CA LEU A 395 20.45 30.53 -1.82
C LEU A 395 20.44 29.30 -2.73
N GLU A 396 20.90 29.41 -3.97
CA GLU A 396 20.92 28.27 -4.90
C GLU A 396 21.87 27.17 -4.40
N THR A 397 23.08 27.51 -3.98
CA THR A 397 24.04 26.54 -3.45
C THR A 397 23.57 25.92 -2.14
N SER A 398 22.99 26.72 -1.23
CA SER A 398 22.40 26.20 0.02
C SER A 398 21.22 25.25 -0.24
N ILE A 399 20.30 25.62 -1.14
CA ILE A 399 19.15 24.78 -1.48
C ILE A 399 19.58 23.53 -2.23
N HIS A 400 20.60 23.60 -3.09
CA HIS A 400 21.21 22.42 -3.72
C HIS A 400 21.78 21.45 -2.66
N THR A 401 22.44 21.97 -1.64
CA THR A 401 23.02 21.16 -0.55
C THR A 401 21.94 20.50 0.29
N ILE A 402 20.88 21.24 0.64
CA ILE A 402 19.69 20.70 1.32
C ILE A 402 19.00 19.64 0.46
N MET A 403 18.87 19.89 -0.85
CA MET A 403 18.29 18.96 -1.80
C MET A 403 19.05 17.63 -1.84
N LYS A 404 20.39 17.69 -1.89
CA LYS A 404 21.26 16.52 -1.89
C LYS A 404 21.08 15.66 -0.64
N ALA A 405 20.88 16.28 0.52
CA ALA A 405 20.63 15.57 1.77
C ALA A 405 19.25 14.87 1.80
N VAL A 406 18.22 15.50 1.22
CA VAL A 406 16.84 14.99 1.24
C VAL A 406 16.56 13.98 0.12
N ALA A 407 17.15 14.18 -1.05
CA ALA A 407 16.99 13.35 -2.23
C ALA A 407 18.35 13.06 -2.88
N PRO A 408 19.13 12.09 -2.37
CA PRO A 408 20.46 11.76 -2.90
C PRO A 408 20.46 11.36 -4.37
N SER A 409 19.35 10.80 -4.87
CA SER A 409 19.14 10.48 -6.29
C SER A 409 19.13 11.70 -7.21
N ALA A 410 18.93 12.90 -6.64
CA ALA A 410 18.92 14.18 -7.32
C ALA A 410 20.27 14.92 -7.27
N GLU A 411 21.36 14.26 -6.84
CA GLU A 411 22.71 14.86 -6.72
C GLU A 411 23.26 15.48 -8.03
N LYS A 412 22.77 15.03 -9.20
CA LYS A 412 23.24 15.49 -10.52
C LYS A 412 22.34 16.54 -11.18
N LEU A 413 21.41 17.13 -10.45
CA LEU A 413 20.49 18.12 -11.01
C LEU A 413 21.17 19.46 -11.27
N SER A 414 20.92 20.03 -12.44
CA SER A 414 21.20 21.43 -12.71
C SER A 414 20.25 22.34 -11.91
N ALA A 415 20.60 23.63 -11.77
CA ALA A 415 19.78 24.58 -11.02
C ALA A 415 18.34 24.71 -11.58
N GLU A 416 18.16 24.39 -12.87
CA GLU A 416 16.89 24.49 -13.60
C GLU A 416 16.14 23.17 -13.74
N ASP A 417 16.73 22.07 -13.30
CA ASP A 417 16.11 20.75 -13.44
C ASP A 417 14.93 20.61 -12.47
N ASP A 418 13.79 20.15 -13.00
CA ASP A 418 12.59 19.88 -12.19
C ASP A 418 12.81 18.64 -11.29
N PHE A 419 12.60 18.80 -9.98
CA PHE A 419 12.82 17.76 -8.98
C PHE A 419 12.00 16.50 -9.25
N PHE A 420 10.72 16.67 -9.59
CA PHE A 420 9.76 15.59 -9.73
C PHE A 420 9.99 14.83 -11.05
N GLU A 421 10.46 15.52 -12.09
CA GLU A 421 10.91 14.87 -13.33
C GLU A 421 12.14 14.00 -13.15
N ASN A 422 12.92 14.26 -12.11
CA ASN A 422 14.14 13.54 -11.78
C ASN A 422 13.99 12.60 -10.58
N GLY A 423 12.75 12.18 -10.30
CA GLY A 423 12.47 11.10 -9.36
C GLY A 423 12.21 11.54 -7.93
N MET A 424 12.03 12.85 -7.67
CA MET A 424 11.49 13.29 -6.38
C MET A 424 10.03 12.83 -6.22
N ASP A 425 9.74 12.19 -5.09
CA ASP A 425 8.39 11.81 -4.69
C ASP A 425 7.77 12.76 -3.64
N SER A 426 6.50 12.55 -3.31
CA SER A 426 5.79 13.38 -2.33
C SER A 426 6.37 13.33 -0.91
N LEU A 427 7.00 12.22 -0.52
CA LEU A 427 7.64 12.09 0.80
C LEU A 427 8.93 12.92 0.85
N GLN A 428 9.73 12.87 -0.22
CA GLN A 428 10.92 13.69 -0.38
C GLN A 428 10.56 15.18 -0.44
N ALA A 429 9.47 15.58 -1.11
CA ALA A 429 8.98 16.96 -1.09
C ALA A 429 8.57 17.43 0.32
N VAL A 430 7.90 16.57 1.11
CA VAL A 430 7.55 16.86 2.52
C VAL A 430 8.81 17.02 3.37
N ARG A 431 9.80 16.14 3.20
CA ARG A 431 11.09 16.23 3.90
C ARG A 431 11.83 17.51 3.53
N LEU A 432 11.84 17.89 2.24
CA LEU A 432 12.48 19.11 1.76
C LEU A 432 11.88 20.36 2.41
N VAL A 433 10.55 20.45 2.47
CA VAL A 433 9.85 21.55 3.17
C VAL A 433 10.20 21.60 4.65
N ARG A 434 10.34 20.44 5.30
CA ARG A 434 10.70 20.38 6.72
C ARG A 434 12.10 20.95 6.95
N VAL A 435 13.07 20.56 6.14
CA VAL A 435 14.45 21.06 6.22
C VAL A 435 14.51 22.56 5.89
N LEU A 436 13.83 23.02 4.84
CA LEU A 436 13.77 24.44 4.48
C LEU A 436 13.12 25.31 5.57
N ASN A 437 11.99 24.87 6.14
CA ASN A 437 11.35 25.58 7.26
C ASN A 437 12.27 25.68 8.49
N SER A 438 13.02 24.62 8.77
CA SER A 438 14.00 24.61 9.84
C SER A 438 15.13 25.61 9.58
N ALA A 439 15.72 25.57 8.38
CA ALA A 439 16.79 26.49 7.99
C ALA A 439 16.32 27.95 8.02
N LEU A 440 15.11 28.25 7.54
CA LEU A 440 14.50 29.57 7.60
C LEU A 440 14.28 30.07 9.03
N SER A 441 13.89 29.19 9.95
CA SER A 441 13.65 29.54 11.35
C SER A 441 14.94 29.91 12.10
N ARG A 442 16.12 29.60 11.54
CA ARG A 442 17.45 29.92 12.08
C ARG A 442 18.04 31.21 11.51
N MET A 443 17.46 31.77 10.44
CA MET A 443 17.95 33.01 9.85
C MET A 443 17.46 34.21 10.68
N GLU A 444 18.38 35.11 11.05
CA GLU A 444 18.02 36.40 11.61
C GLU A 444 17.40 37.26 10.51
N THR A 445 16.08 37.44 10.55
CA THR A 445 15.40 38.32 9.60
C THR A 445 15.42 39.77 10.10
N PRO A 446 15.60 40.76 9.21
CA PRO A 446 15.35 42.15 9.56
C PRO A 446 13.90 42.31 10.03
N ASN A 447 13.70 42.74 11.27
CA ASN A 447 12.41 43.01 11.95
C ASN A 447 11.67 41.83 12.62
N ASN A 448 12.32 40.69 12.90
CA ASN A 448 11.74 39.62 13.75
C ASN A 448 10.31 39.20 13.32
N ARG A 449 10.09 39.03 12.01
CA ARG A 449 8.79 38.64 11.45
C ARG A 449 8.59 37.14 11.59
N ASP A 450 7.39 36.72 11.99
CA ASP A 450 6.96 35.33 11.89
C ASP A 450 6.93 34.90 10.41
N ILE A 451 7.96 34.18 9.97
CA ILE A 451 7.97 33.56 8.64
C ILE A 451 6.88 32.49 8.62
N LYS A 452 5.89 32.64 7.74
CA LYS A 452 4.87 31.59 7.53
C LYS A 452 5.56 30.28 7.14
N LYS A 453 5.24 29.20 7.85
CA LYS A 453 5.73 27.86 7.50
C LYS A 453 5.38 27.52 6.06
N LEU A 454 6.39 27.19 5.28
CA LEU A 454 6.28 26.61 3.96
C LEU A 454 5.50 25.29 4.04
N THR A 455 4.75 24.98 3.00
CA THR A 455 3.97 23.75 2.87
C THR A 455 4.53 22.90 1.73
N PRO A 456 4.25 21.59 1.64
CA PRO A 456 4.60 20.76 0.48
C PRO A 456 4.22 21.41 -0.85
N GLN A 457 3.07 22.08 -0.88
CA GLN A 457 2.58 22.84 -2.02
C GLN A 457 3.58 23.90 -2.52
N PHE A 458 4.38 24.50 -1.64
CA PHE A 458 5.41 25.48 -1.99
C PHE A 458 6.50 24.88 -2.89
N ILE A 459 6.88 23.61 -2.68
CA ILE A 459 7.86 22.91 -3.54
C ILE A 459 7.23 22.60 -4.91
N TYR A 460 5.97 22.20 -4.94
CA TYR A 460 5.26 21.98 -6.20
C TYR A 460 5.13 23.25 -7.06
N HIS A 461 5.08 24.43 -6.44
CA HIS A 461 5.08 25.71 -7.15
C HIS A 461 6.46 26.19 -7.58
N ASN A 462 7.52 25.65 -6.98
CA ASN A 462 8.90 26.02 -7.26
C ASN A 462 9.72 24.73 -7.43
N PRO A 463 9.51 23.96 -8.50
CA PRO A 463 10.10 22.62 -8.64
C PRO A 463 11.57 22.59 -9.08
N SER A 464 12.30 23.71 -9.13
CA SER A 464 13.75 23.74 -9.41
C SER A 464 14.51 24.52 -8.33
N ILE A 465 15.84 24.36 -8.29
CA ILE A 465 16.71 25.00 -7.29
C ILE A 465 16.64 26.53 -7.46
N ALA A 466 16.77 27.00 -8.71
CA ALA A 466 16.69 28.43 -9.04
C ALA A 466 15.31 29.03 -8.67
N GLN A 467 14.22 28.30 -8.91
CA GLN A 467 12.87 28.74 -8.55
C GLN A 467 12.65 28.77 -7.04
N LEU A 468 13.11 27.74 -6.30
CA LEU A 468 13.07 27.75 -4.84
C LEU A 468 13.91 28.88 -4.26
N ALA A 469 15.12 29.09 -4.76
CA ALA A 469 16.00 30.17 -4.31
C ALA A 469 15.33 31.53 -4.49
N THR A 470 14.78 31.81 -5.67
CA THR A 470 14.04 33.04 -5.96
C THR A 470 12.82 33.21 -5.04
N ALA A 471 12.06 32.13 -4.81
CA ALA A 471 10.87 32.18 -3.97
C ALA A 471 11.21 32.39 -2.49
N VAL A 472 12.29 31.78 -2.01
CA VAL A 472 12.83 31.97 -0.66
C VAL A 472 13.41 33.37 -0.48
N GLU A 473 14.13 33.90 -1.47
CA GLU A 473 14.67 35.27 -1.47
C GLU A 473 13.57 36.32 -1.30
N ARG A 474 12.42 36.13 -1.99
CA ARG A 474 11.24 37.01 -1.85
C ARG A 474 10.61 36.96 -0.46
N ILE A 475 10.77 35.87 0.27
CA ILE A 475 10.30 35.75 1.66
C ILE A 475 11.26 36.49 2.61
N LEU A 476 12.55 36.53 2.27
CA LEU A 476 13.61 37.10 3.10
C LEU A 476 13.81 38.61 2.89
N THR A 477 13.48 39.17 1.72
CA THR A 477 13.69 40.59 1.40
C THR A 477 12.44 41.47 1.60
N PRO A 478 12.55 42.64 2.25
CA PRO A 478 11.45 43.58 2.39
C PRO A 478 11.34 44.46 1.13
N SER A 479 10.46 44.09 0.20
CA SER A 479 9.99 45.00 -0.84
C SER A 479 8.57 45.42 -0.53
N GLU A 480 8.30 46.73 -0.64
CA GLU A 480 6.94 47.24 -0.78
C GLU A 480 6.22 46.40 -1.84
N LEU A 481 5.11 45.79 -1.43
CA LEU A 481 4.21 45.15 -2.37
C LEU A 481 3.80 46.24 -3.37
N PRO A 482 4.00 46.05 -4.69
CA PRO A 482 3.06 46.64 -5.61
C PRO A 482 1.70 46.10 -5.17
N ASN A 483 0.79 46.99 -4.79
CA ASN A 483 -0.59 46.65 -4.50
C ASN A 483 -1.10 45.71 -5.60
N GLY A 484 -1.34 44.46 -5.21
CA GLY A 484 -1.64 43.37 -6.12
C GLY A 484 -0.40 42.87 -6.87
N VAL A 485 0.28 41.86 -6.32
CA VAL A 485 0.57 40.71 -7.20
C VAL A 485 -0.81 40.22 -7.61
N SER A 486 -1.35 40.77 -8.70
CA SER A 486 -2.44 40.10 -9.40
C SER A 486 -1.97 38.67 -9.52
N SER A 487 -2.74 37.71 -9.01
CA SER A 487 -2.66 36.37 -9.59
C SER A 487 -2.55 36.61 -11.09
N ARG A 488 -1.41 36.29 -11.73
CA ARG A 488 -1.31 36.41 -13.18
C ARG A 488 -2.58 35.78 -13.71
N ASP A 489 -3.31 36.47 -14.59
CA ASP A 489 -4.55 35.91 -15.12
C ASP A 489 -4.17 34.53 -15.65
N ARG A 490 -4.72 33.49 -15.03
CA ARG A 490 -4.48 32.10 -15.38
C ARG A 490 -4.64 31.90 -16.89
N GLY A 491 -5.60 32.59 -17.49
CA GLY A 491 -5.80 32.58 -18.93
C GLY A 491 -4.67 33.23 -19.72
N GLU A 492 -4.07 34.31 -19.22
CA GLU A 492 -2.89 34.95 -19.83
C GLU A 492 -1.64 34.07 -19.75
N GLU A 493 -1.39 33.40 -18.63
CA GLU A 493 -0.22 32.52 -18.47
C GLU A 493 -0.29 31.32 -19.44
N MET A 494 -1.46 30.69 -19.55
CA MET A 494 -1.69 29.63 -20.52
C MET A 494 -1.52 30.10 -21.97
N ARG A 495 -2.01 31.30 -22.31
CA ARG A 495 -1.83 31.89 -23.65
C ARG A 495 -0.36 32.20 -23.92
N ALA A 496 0.33 32.84 -22.98
CA ALA A 496 1.73 33.21 -23.13
C ALA A 496 2.64 31.99 -23.33
N LEU A 497 2.41 30.90 -22.57
CA LEU A 497 3.17 29.67 -22.72
C LEU A 497 2.89 28.97 -24.06
N ALA A 498 1.64 29.00 -24.52
CA ALA A 498 1.31 28.52 -25.86
C ALA A 498 2.04 29.36 -26.92
N ASP A 499 1.91 30.69 -26.88
CA ASP A 499 2.51 31.60 -27.85
C ASP A 499 4.05 31.48 -27.89
N GLU A 500 4.71 31.32 -26.74
CA GLU A 500 6.15 31.04 -26.65
C GLU A 500 6.52 29.78 -27.44
N LEU A 501 5.83 28.66 -27.19
CA LEU A 501 6.13 27.39 -27.85
C LEU A 501 5.80 27.42 -29.35
N LEU A 502 4.72 28.11 -29.73
CA LEU A 502 4.36 28.35 -31.13
C LEU A 502 5.46 29.15 -31.87
N SER A 503 6.04 30.18 -31.23
CA SER A 503 7.09 31.02 -31.83
C SER A 503 8.39 30.26 -32.16
N ARG A 504 8.63 29.12 -31.49
CA ARG A 504 9.82 28.28 -31.66
C ARG A 504 9.72 27.28 -32.81
N MET A 505 8.56 27.13 -33.45
CA MET A 505 8.38 26.19 -34.57
C MET A 505 9.01 26.73 -35.85
N THR A 506 10.07 26.07 -36.36
CA THR A 506 10.79 26.47 -37.58
C THR A 506 10.49 25.54 -38.78
N ARG A 507 10.84 25.93 -40.01
CA ARG A 507 10.71 25.08 -41.20
C ARG A 507 11.89 24.10 -41.31
N VAL A 508 11.63 22.80 -41.32
CA VAL A 508 12.63 21.74 -41.51
C VAL A 508 13.02 21.63 -43.00
N LYS A 509 14.32 21.41 -43.31
CA LYS A 509 14.84 21.23 -44.68
C LYS A 509 14.96 19.74 -45.05
N GLY A 510 14.61 19.38 -46.28
CA GLY A 510 14.39 17.99 -46.70
C GLY A 510 15.61 17.24 -47.25
N ILE A 511 15.59 15.91 -47.04
CA ILE A 511 16.46 14.86 -47.61
C ILE A 511 15.52 13.76 -48.12
N THR A 512 15.86 12.97 -49.14
CA THR A 512 14.90 12.04 -49.79
C THR A 512 15.14 10.56 -49.49
N GLY A 513 14.07 9.77 -49.34
CA GLY A 513 14.08 8.32 -49.16
C GLY A 513 12.78 7.63 -49.60
N SER A 514 12.84 6.31 -49.87
CA SER A 514 11.81 5.52 -50.58
C SER A 514 11.06 4.45 -49.73
N ASN A 515 9.91 3.98 -50.22
CA ASN A 515 8.85 3.11 -49.61
C ASN A 515 9.01 1.60 -50.08
N PRO A 516 8.35 0.53 -49.53
CA PRO A 516 7.17 0.57 -48.66
C PRO A 516 6.88 -0.51 -47.56
N ARG A 517 5.82 -0.21 -46.75
CA ARG A 517 4.80 -1.08 -46.08
C ARG A 517 4.98 -1.64 -44.64
N ARG A 518 3.83 -1.66 -43.93
CA ARG A 518 3.48 -2.01 -42.52
C ARG A 518 3.75 -0.90 -41.49
N HIS A 519 2.84 -0.70 -40.54
CA HIS A 519 2.90 0.40 -39.57
C HIS A 519 4.02 0.22 -38.55
N VAL A 520 4.76 1.28 -38.31
CA VAL A 520 5.66 1.42 -37.16
C VAL A 520 5.10 2.50 -36.26
N ILE A 521 4.81 2.14 -35.01
CA ILE A 521 4.12 2.99 -34.04
C ILE A 521 5.09 3.44 -32.96
N LEU A 522 5.26 4.73 -32.78
CA LEU A 522 5.95 5.30 -31.62
C LEU A 522 4.92 5.46 -30.48
N LEU A 523 5.08 4.73 -29.38
CA LEU A 523 4.14 4.71 -28.26
C LEU A 523 4.82 5.25 -27.00
N THR A 524 4.26 6.29 -26.40
CA THR A 524 4.61 6.70 -25.03
C THR A 524 3.54 6.26 -24.04
N GLY A 525 3.90 6.16 -22.75
CA GLY A 525 2.94 5.87 -21.69
C GLY A 525 2.58 4.38 -21.61
N VAL A 526 3.43 3.52 -22.17
CA VAL A 526 3.27 2.06 -22.23
C VAL A 526 3.17 1.40 -20.85
N THR A 527 3.70 2.03 -19.80
CA THR A 527 3.61 1.57 -18.40
C THR A 527 2.29 1.98 -17.72
N GLY A 528 1.47 2.81 -18.39
CA GLY A 528 0.11 3.14 -17.99
C GLY A 528 -0.89 2.07 -18.44
N ASN A 529 -2.07 2.03 -17.81
CA ASN A 529 -3.06 0.97 -18.09
C ASN A 529 -3.54 1.01 -19.56
N LEU A 530 -3.93 2.20 -20.04
CA LEU A 530 -4.30 2.42 -21.44
C LEU A 530 -3.15 2.07 -22.40
N GLY A 531 -1.90 2.37 -22.03
CA GLY A 531 -0.71 2.06 -22.83
C GLY A 531 -0.42 0.56 -22.93
N SER A 532 -0.51 -0.18 -21.81
CA SER A 532 -0.36 -1.65 -21.77
C SER A 532 -1.37 -2.34 -22.69
N HIS A 533 -2.65 -1.96 -22.61
CA HIS A 533 -3.69 -2.52 -23.46
C HIS A 533 -3.54 -2.10 -24.94
N SER A 534 -3.12 -0.85 -25.20
CA SER A 534 -2.87 -0.37 -26.57
C SER A 534 -1.69 -1.12 -27.21
N LEU A 535 -0.59 -1.33 -26.47
CA LEU A 535 0.56 -2.11 -26.93
C LEU A 535 0.12 -3.52 -27.32
N ALA A 536 -0.60 -4.21 -26.43
CA ALA A 536 -1.08 -5.57 -26.66
C ALA A 536 -1.93 -5.68 -27.92
N ARG A 537 -2.81 -4.70 -28.16
CA ARG A 537 -3.63 -4.65 -29.36
C ARG A 537 -2.78 -4.44 -30.61
N LEU A 538 -1.85 -3.49 -30.58
CA LEU A 538 -1.00 -3.14 -31.72
C LEU A 538 -0.10 -4.31 -32.16
N VAL A 539 0.57 -5.00 -31.22
CA VAL A 539 1.48 -6.10 -31.58
C VAL A 539 0.75 -7.32 -32.15
N ARG A 540 -0.54 -7.49 -31.82
CA ARG A 540 -1.42 -8.54 -32.36
C ARG A 540 -1.86 -8.28 -33.80
N MET A 541 -1.74 -7.05 -34.29
CA MET A 541 -2.16 -6.70 -35.64
C MET A 541 -1.09 -7.11 -36.66
N SER A 542 -1.51 -7.75 -37.75
CA SER A 542 -0.63 -8.11 -38.88
C SER A 542 -0.18 -6.88 -39.69
N SER A 543 -0.97 -5.81 -39.67
CA SER A 543 -0.63 -4.52 -40.29
C SER A 543 0.47 -3.76 -39.54
N VAL A 544 0.72 -4.08 -38.27
CA VAL A 544 1.76 -3.47 -37.44
C VAL A 544 3.05 -4.31 -37.53
N LYS A 545 4.12 -3.66 -38.01
CA LYS A 545 5.47 -4.23 -38.11
C LYS A 545 6.19 -4.16 -36.78
N LYS A 546 6.11 -3.00 -36.10
CA LYS A 546 6.91 -2.68 -34.93
C LYS A 546 6.20 -1.63 -34.06
N VAL A 547 6.34 -1.75 -32.75
CA VAL A 547 5.96 -0.74 -31.77
C VAL A 547 7.20 -0.31 -30.99
N ILE A 548 7.56 0.96 -31.09
CA ILE A 548 8.69 1.60 -30.40
C ILE A 548 8.14 2.25 -29.12
N CYS A 549 8.39 1.61 -27.99
CA CYS A 549 7.94 2.01 -26.67
C CYS A 549 8.94 2.99 -26.04
N LEU A 550 8.54 4.25 -25.91
CA LEU A 550 9.29 5.30 -25.22
C LEU A 550 8.92 5.34 -23.73
N ALA A 551 9.92 5.18 -22.86
CA ALA A 551 9.74 5.25 -21.41
C ALA A 551 10.93 5.94 -20.73
N ARG A 552 10.72 6.52 -19.55
CA ARG A 552 11.77 7.16 -18.74
C ARG A 552 12.53 6.11 -17.93
N ASP A 553 13.88 6.10 -18.00
CA ASP A 553 14.72 5.29 -17.10
C ASP A 553 15.39 6.16 -16.01
N PRO A 554 14.96 6.04 -14.74
CA PRO A 554 15.58 6.77 -13.63
C PRO A 554 16.99 6.27 -13.26
N GLN A 555 17.43 5.10 -13.76
CA GLN A 555 18.75 4.50 -13.43
C GLN A 555 19.75 4.51 -14.59
N SER A 556 19.48 5.25 -15.67
CA SER A 556 20.35 5.29 -16.87
C SER A 556 21.64 6.10 -16.66
N ALA A 557 22.44 5.72 -15.67
CA ALA A 557 23.87 5.96 -15.64
C ALA A 557 24.56 4.61 -15.92
N ALA A 558 24.96 4.39 -17.18
CA ALA A 558 25.93 3.38 -17.63
C ALA A 558 25.55 1.88 -17.48
N VAL A 559 24.51 1.40 -18.18
CA VAL A 559 24.35 -0.04 -18.43
C VAL A 559 24.26 -0.32 -19.93
N ALA A 560 25.15 -1.19 -20.41
CA ALA A 560 25.25 -1.60 -21.81
C ALA A 560 23.96 -2.31 -22.30
N GLU A 561 23.60 -2.06 -23.57
CA GLU A 561 22.53 -2.75 -24.27
C GLU A 561 22.72 -4.27 -24.18
N THR A 562 21.79 -4.96 -23.51
CA THR A 562 21.82 -6.43 -23.38
C THR A 562 20.66 -7.01 -24.17
N GLN A 563 20.95 -7.85 -25.15
CA GLN A 563 19.94 -8.68 -25.82
C GLN A 563 19.53 -9.81 -24.88
N SER A 564 18.35 -9.70 -24.27
CA SER A 564 17.71 -10.84 -23.59
C SER A 564 16.42 -11.17 -24.34
N ASN A 565 16.28 -12.43 -24.79
CA ASN A 565 15.07 -12.97 -25.41
C ASN A 565 14.54 -12.20 -26.66
N GLY A 566 15.42 -11.65 -27.49
CA GLY A 566 15.06 -11.07 -28.79
C GLY A 566 14.51 -9.63 -28.77
N VAL A 567 14.48 -8.96 -27.60
CA VAL A 567 14.04 -7.57 -27.47
C VAL A 567 15.27 -6.65 -27.34
N LYS A 568 15.32 -5.56 -28.13
CA LYS A 568 16.35 -4.51 -28.03
C LYS A 568 15.92 -3.44 -27.03
N GLY A 569 16.67 -3.27 -25.94
CA GLY A 569 16.45 -2.23 -24.92
C GLY A 569 17.14 -2.52 -23.59
N GLY A 570 17.30 -1.50 -22.73
CA GLY A 570 17.89 -1.66 -21.39
C GLY A 570 17.10 -2.61 -20.49
N ALA A 571 17.80 -3.51 -19.78
CA ALA A 571 17.19 -4.58 -18.97
C ALA A 571 16.17 -4.07 -17.93
N HIS A 572 16.43 -2.90 -17.35
CA HIS A 572 15.55 -2.28 -16.35
C HIS A 572 14.20 -1.83 -16.93
N LEU A 573 14.21 -1.12 -18.08
CA LEU A 573 12.99 -0.70 -18.76
C LEU A 573 12.13 -1.89 -19.22
N LEU A 574 12.77 -2.96 -19.68
CA LEU A 574 12.08 -4.20 -20.06
C LEU A 574 11.39 -4.85 -18.85
N GLY A 575 12.07 -4.90 -17.70
CA GLY A 575 11.47 -5.38 -16.44
C GLY A 575 10.24 -4.56 -16.05
N ARG A 576 10.34 -3.22 -16.07
CA ARG A 576 9.21 -2.32 -15.76
C ARG A 576 8.02 -2.51 -16.71
N LEU A 577 8.28 -2.68 -18.01
CA LEU A 577 7.23 -2.93 -18.99
C LEU A 577 6.53 -4.28 -18.72
N ARG A 578 7.29 -5.35 -18.45
CA ARG A 578 6.74 -6.67 -18.10
C ARG A 578 5.85 -6.61 -16.86
N SER A 579 6.30 -5.93 -15.80
CA SER A 579 5.49 -5.73 -14.59
C SER A 579 4.22 -4.93 -14.88
N SER A 580 4.29 -3.91 -15.73
CA SER A 580 3.13 -3.08 -16.10
C SER A 580 2.10 -3.84 -16.96
N LEU A 581 2.55 -4.74 -17.83
CA LEU A 581 1.68 -5.61 -18.63
C LEU A 581 1.00 -6.65 -17.73
N SER A 582 1.75 -7.29 -16.83
CA SER A 582 1.22 -8.24 -15.86
C SER A 582 0.17 -7.60 -14.94
N ALA A 583 0.43 -6.39 -14.42
CA ALA A 583 -0.53 -5.64 -13.61
C ALA A 583 -1.81 -5.26 -14.37
N ALA A 584 -1.74 -5.10 -15.69
CA ALA A 584 -2.90 -4.88 -16.55
C ALA A 584 -3.63 -6.19 -16.93
N GLY A 585 -3.17 -7.34 -16.45
CA GLY A 585 -3.66 -8.66 -16.83
C GLY A 585 -3.38 -9.00 -18.30
N VAL A 586 -2.29 -8.45 -18.86
CA VAL A 586 -1.90 -8.61 -20.26
C VAL A 586 -0.64 -9.46 -20.35
N GLU A 587 -0.72 -10.52 -21.16
CA GLU A 587 0.44 -11.34 -21.54
C GLU A 587 0.70 -11.24 -23.04
N LEU A 588 1.99 -11.19 -23.39
CA LEU A 588 2.47 -11.19 -24.76
C LEU A 588 3.28 -12.47 -25.01
N SER A 589 2.95 -13.17 -26.08
CA SER A 589 3.69 -14.29 -26.65
C SER A 589 5.07 -13.87 -27.16
N HIS A 590 5.93 -14.86 -27.40
CA HIS A 590 7.28 -14.62 -27.92
C HIS A 590 7.25 -13.88 -29.28
N GLU A 591 6.34 -14.24 -30.18
CA GLU A 591 6.20 -13.59 -31.49
C GLU A 591 5.78 -12.12 -31.34
N GLU A 592 4.82 -11.83 -30.47
CA GLU A 592 4.38 -10.45 -30.19
C GLU A 592 5.53 -9.59 -29.62
N TRP A 593 6.37 -10.16 -28.75
CA TRP A 593 7.55 -9.48 -28.21
C TRP A 593 8.57 -9.11 -29.29
N THR A 594 8.69 -9.87 -30.38
CA THR A 594 9.61 -9.53 -31.48
C THR A 594 9.26 -8.22 -32.20
N LYS A 595 8.00 -7.76 -32.07
CA LYS A 595 7.56 -6.47 -32.62
C LYS A 595 7.82 -5.30 -31.69
N VAL A 596 8.26 -5.53 -30.44
CA VAL A 596 8.46 -4.48 -29.44
C VAL A 596 9.92 -4.03 -29.41
N GLN A 597 10.14 -2.73 -29.55
CA GLN A 597 11.43 -2.08 -29.32
C GLN A 597 11.26 -1.09 -28.16
N ILE A 598 12.22 -1.04 -27.23
CA ILE A 598 12.14 -0.12 -26.08
C ILE A 598 13.27 0.89 -26.18
N MET A 599 12.96 2.16 -25.97
CA MET A 599 13.92 3.25 -26.03
C MET A 599 13.68 4.26 -24.91
N ASP A 600 14.76 4.86 -24.40
CA ASP A 600 14.65 5.91 -23.38
C ASP A 600 14.11 7.20 -24.00
N LEU A 601 13.20 7.86 -23.28
CA LEU A 601 12.67 9.17 -23.64
C LEU A 601 13.72 10.28 -23.71
N LYS A 602 14.90 10.11 -23.06
CA LYS A 602 16.03 11.06 -23.10
C LYS A 602 16.52 11.38 -24.51
N VAL A 603 16.26 10.51 -25.48
CA VAL A 603 16.56 10.77 -26.92
C VAL A 603 15.92 12.08 -27.41
N PHE A 604 14.82 12.53 -26.80
CA PHE A 604 14.18 13.82 -27.12
C PHE A 604 14.59 14.98 -26.20
N ARG A 605 15.38 14.72 -25.13
CA ARG A 605 15.87 15.76 -24.20
C ARG A 605 17.31 16.21 -24.51
N ALA A 606 18.08 15.42 -25.26
CA ALA A 606 19.52 15.58 -25.34
C ALA A 606 20.04 16.63 -26.35
N THR A 607 19.25 17.10 -27.33
CA THR A 607 19.85 17.83 -28.47
C THR A 607 18.99 18.94 -29.08
N LYS A 608 19.61 20.13 -29.18
CA LYS A 608 19.28 21.22 -30.11
C LYS A 608 19.98 21.03 -31.48
N SER A 609 20.62 19.89 -31.74
CA SER A 609 21.34 19.62 -32.99
C SER A 609 20.55 18.65 -33.88
N GLU A 610 20.31 19.07 -35.11
CA GLU A 610 19.55 18.35 -36.16
C GLU A 610 20.23 17.06 -36.68
N GLU A 611 21.30 16.58 -36.02
CA GLU A 611 22.21 15.51 -36.49
C GLU A 611 22.29 14.30 -35.54
N ASP A 612 21.31 14.07 -34.66
CA ASP A 612 21.29 12.85 -33.82
C ASP A 612 20.82 11.63 -34.64
N ASP A 613 21.73 10.67 -34.82
CA ASP A 613 21.48 9.40 -35.52
C ASP A 613 20.22 8.66 -35.01
N SER A 614 19.90 8.80 -33.72
CA SER A 614 18.74 8.15 -33.10
C SER A 614 17.41 8.75 -33.59
N ILE A 615 17.33 10.08 -33.71
CA ILE A 615 16.14 10.77 -34.21
C ILE A 615 15.98 10.54 -35.72
N LEU A 616 17.07 10.54 -36.48
CA LEU A 616 17.06 10.20 -37.90
C LEU A 616 16.58 8.76 -38.13
N GLN A 617 17.00 7.81 -37.28
CA GLN A 617 16.51 6.44 -37.32
C GLN A 617 15.00 6.35 -37.06
N LEU A 618 14.48 7.08 -36.08
CA LEU A 618 13.04 7.15 -35.84
C LEU A 618 12.31 7.75 -37.05
N ALA A 619 12.84 8.85 -37.62
CA ALA A 619 12.23 9.53 -38.74
C ALA A 619 12.18 8.67 -40.02
N ALA A 620 13.14 7.75 -40.18
CA ALA A 620 13.19 6.82 -41.29
C ALA A 620 12.08 5.75 -41.28
N GLU A 621 11.56 5.36 -40.11
CA GLU A 621 10.59 4.25 -40.03
C GLU A 621 9.23 4.59 -39.40
N VAL A 622 9.13 5.58 -38.50
CA VAL A 622 7.88 5.88 -37.76
C VAL A 622 6.76 6.31 -38.70
N THR A 623 5.58 5.71 -38.55
CA THR A 623 4.39 6.04 -39.36
C THR A 623 3.30 6.73 -38.55
N HIS A 624 3.23 6.42 -37.25
CA HIS A 624 2.24 6.95 -36.33
C HIS A 624 2.89 7.20 -34.98
N ILE A 625 2.44 8.24 -34.28
CA ILE A 625 2.84 8.56 -32.92
C ILE A 625 1.59 8.51 -32.04
N LEU A 626 1.61 7.65 -31.02
CA LEU A 626 0.59 7.53 -30.00
C LEU A 626 1.15 8.05 -28.68
N HIS A 627 0.81 9.29 -28.33
CA HIS A 627 1.31 9.95 -27.13
C HIS A 627 0.29 9.84 -25.98
N LEU A 628 0.50 8.85 -25.09
CA LEU A 628 -0.34 8.62 -23.90
C LEU A 628 0.35 9.00 -22.58
N ALA A 629 1.68 9.19 -22.58
CA ALA A 629 2.43 9.52 -21.37
C ALA A 629 2.05 10.89 -20.81
N TRP A 630 1.50 10.91 -19.60
CA TRP A 630 1.24 12.14 -18.87
C TRP A 630 1.29 11.87 -17.35
N PRO A 631 1.97 12.68 -16.53
CA PRO A 631 1.95 12.57 -15.07
C PRO A 631 0.53 12.81 -14.52
N MET A 632 0.03 11.86 -13.73
CA MET A 632 -1.26 11.97 -13.05
C MET A 632 -1.06 12.51 -11.62
N ASP A 633 -0.59 13.76 -11.52
CA ASP A 633 -0.44 14.48 -10.25
C ASP A 633 -1.16 15.83 -10.34
N PHE A 634 -2.22 15.98 -9.56
CA PHE A 634 -3.06 17.18 -9.55
C PHE A 634 -2.47 18.33 -8.72
N ASN A 635 -1.38 18.08 -7.98
CA ASN A 635 -0.69 19.12 -7.20
C ASN A 635 0.34 19.89 -8.02
N ARG A 636 0.73 19.37 -9.20
CA ARG A 636 1.66 20.03 -10.12
C ARG A 636 1.07 21.30 -10.72
N THR A 637 1.90 22.33 -10.83
CA THR A 637 1.55 23.58 -11.52
C THR A 637 1.72 23.45 -13.04
N LEU A 638 1.18 24.39 -13.82
CA LEU A 638 1.37 24.47 -15.26
C LEU A 638 2.86 24.41 -15.64
N GLN A 639 3.71 25.11 -14.88
CA GLN A 639 5.14 25.21 -15.19
C GLN A 639 5.88 23.89 -15.02
N SER A 640 5.49 23.06 -14.04
CA SER A 640 6.02 21.69 -13.84
C SER A 640 5.75 20.75 -15.03
N PHE A 641 4.90 21.14 -15.99
CA PHE A 641 4.64 20.37 -17.21
C PHE A 641 5.46 20.83 -18.42
N ARG A 642 6.31 21.87 -18.32
CA ARG A 642 7.14 22.36 -19.44
C ARG A 642 7.87 21.24 -20.22
N PRO A 643 8.55 20.27 -19.57
CA PRO A 643 9.20 19.18 -20.30
C PRO A 643 8.25 18.30 -21.13
N HIS A 644 6.97 18.23 -20.76
CA HIS A 644 5.94 17.49 -21.51
C HIS A 644 5.42 18.32 -22.69
N LEU A 645 5.31 19.63 -22.53
CA LEU A 645 4.96 20.55 -23.62
C LEU A 645 6.04 20.53 -24.71
N GLU A 646 7.31 20.57 -24.29
CA GLU A 646 8.46 20.49 -25.20
C GLU A 646 8.53 19.14 -25.89
N LEU A 647 8.21 18.04 -25.22
CA LEU A 647 8.13 16.73 -25.84
C LEU A 647 7.05 16.66 -26.95
N VAL A 648 5.89 17.29 -26.75
CA VAL A 648 4.85 17.39 -27.79
C VAL A 648 5.38 18.16 -29.00
N GLN A 649 6.14 19.24 -28.77
CA GLN A 649 6.83 19.96 -29.85
C GLN A 649 7.83 19.06 -30.58
N SER A 650 8.65 18.30 -29.86
CA SER A 650 9.59 17.36 -30.48
C SER A 650 8.91 16.27 -31.31
N PHE A 651 7.70 15.82 -30.94
CA PHE A 651 6.93 14.89 -31.76
C PHE A 651 6.34 15.54 -33.02
N ILE A 652 5.99 16.83 -32.97
CA ILE A 652 5.60 17.59 -34.16
C ILE A 652 6.81 17.70 -35.10
N ASP A 653 7.99 18.04 -34.57
CA ASP A 653 9.21 18.14 -35.36
C ASP A 653 9.62 16.80 -35.98
N LEU A 654 9.55 15.70 -35.21
CA LEU A 654 9.77 14.35 -35.72
C LEU A 654 8.80 14.00 -36.86
N ALA A 655 7.51 14.26 -36.70
CA ALA A 655 6.50 13.99 -37.71
C ALA A 655 6.78 14.75 -39.02
N ARG A 656 7.23 16.00 -38.92
CA ARG A 656 7.61 16.83 -40.07
C ARG A 656 8.92 16.39 -40.71
N MET A 657 9.89 15.96 -39.91
CA MET A 657 11.12 15.34 -40.39
C MET A 657 10.82 14.05 -41.16
N VAL A 658 9.92 13.20 -40.65
CA VAL A 658 9.43 12.01 -41.38
C VAL A 658 8.89 12.40 -42.75
N HIS A 659 7.99 13.39 -42.82
CA HIS A 659 7.42 13.83 -44.09
C HIS A 659 8.49 14.37 -45.05
N SER A 660 9.46 15.12 -44.52
CA SER A 660 10.57 15.64 -45.30
C SER A 660 11.43 14.52 -45.89
N ILE A 661 11.66 13.43 -45.14
CA ILE A 661 12.42 12.24 -45.57
C ILE A 661 11.61 11.41 -46.58
N ARG A 662 10.31 11.26 -46.34
CA ARG A 662 9.41 10.37 -47.08
C ARG A 662 8.17 11.12 -47.60
N PRO A 663 8.31 12.10 -48.50
CA PRO A 663 7.20 12.96 -48.93
C PRO A 663 6.13 12.22 -49.77
N ALA A 664 6.47 11.06 -50.31
CA ALA A 664 5.56 10.19 -51.04
C ALA A 664 4.71 9.27 -50.13
N GLU A 665 4.98 9.26 -48.82
CA GLU A 665 4.22 8.47 -47.84
C GLU A 665 3.12 9.31 -47.16
N PRO A 666 2.09 8.65 -46.60
CA PRO A 666 1.11 9.34 -45.77
C PRO A 666 1.78 10.12 -44.65
N ARG A 667 1.27 11.33 -44.38
CA ARG A 667 1.68 12.16 -43.24
C ARG A 667 1.59 11.38 -41.94
N VAL A 668 2.51 11.64 -41.01
CA VAL A 668 2.49 10.99 -39.70
C VAL A 668 1.28 11.47 -38.92
N ARG A 669 0.50 10.52 -38.41
CA ARG A 669 -0.57 10.82 -37.46
C ARG A 669 -0.04 10.86 -36.04
N LEU A 670 -0.17 12.02 -35.40
CA LEU A 670 0.16 12.24 -33.99
C LEU A 670 -1.12 12.27 -33.17
N LEU A 671 -1.47 11.14 -32.54
CA LEU A 671 -2.63 11.03 -31.66
C LEU A 671 -2.21 11.36 -30.21
N PHE A 672 -2.69 12.49 -29.70
CA PHE A 672 -2.43 12.97 -28.35
C PHE A 672 -3.60 12.69 -27.41
N ALA A 673 -3.34 12.00 -26.31
CA ALA A 673 -4.34 11.77 -25.26
C ALA A 673 -4.53 13.02 -24.37
N SER A 674 -5.50 13.86 -24.75
CA SER A 674 -6.00 14.95 -23.92
C SER A 674 -7.00 14.44 -22.86
N SER A 675 -7.72 15.32 -22.17
CA SER A 675 -8.63 14.98 -21.07
C SER A 675 -9.89 15.82 -21.09
N ILE A 676 -11.00 15.24 -20.62
CA ILE A 676 -12.23 15.97 -20.26
C ILE A 676 -11.97 17.16 -19.32
N ALA A 677 -10.91 17.11 -18.49
CA ALA A 677 -10.54 18.19 -17.59
C ALA A 677 -10.23 19.52 -18.32
N VAL A 678 -9.83 19.46 -19.60
CA VAL A 678 -9.55 20.63 -20.45
C VAL A 678 -10.82 21.43 -20.77
N VAL A 679 -12.00 20.81 -20.69
CA VAL A 679 -13.28 21.43 -21.05
C VAL A 679 -14.27 21.47 -19.89
N ARG A 680 -13.78 21.26 -18.66
CA ARG A 680 -14.60 21.09 -17.45
C ARG A 680 -15.50 22.30 -17.13
N HIS A 681 -15.08 23.51 -17.49
CA HIS A 681 -15.81 24.76 -17.26
C HIS A 681 -16.33 25.40 -18.55
N CYS A 682 -16.46 24.63 -19.63
CA CYS A 682 -17.04 25.11 -20.88
C CYS A 682 -18.43 25.76 -20.68
N ASN A 683 -19.19 25.29 -19.69
CA ASN A 683 -20.55 25.74 -19.41
C ASN A 683 -20.63 27.02 -18.55
N ASN A 684 -19.56 27.41 -17.86
CA ASN A 684 -19.52 28.63 -17.04
C ASN A 684 -19.09 29.88 -17.84
N SER A 685 -18.72 29.70 -19.12
CA SER A 685 -18.19 30.75 -19.99
C SER A 685 -19.25 31.44 -20.86
N SER A 686 -20.49 30.97 -20.86
CA SER A 686 -21.62 31.68 -21.47
C SER A 686 -22.23 32.61 -20.43
N ASN A 687 -22.10 33.92 -20.66
CA ASN A 687 -22.75 34.99 -19.90
C ASN A 687 -24.18 34.59 -19.45
N GLY A 688 -24.38 34.44 -18.13
CA GLY A 688 -25.53 34.99 -17.41
C GLY A 688 -26.96 34.75 -17.90
N GLU A 689 -27.25 33.76 -18.74
CA GLU A 689 -28.63 33.41 -19.08
C GLU A 689 -28.89 31.93 -18.82
N ALA A 690 -29.86 31.67 -17.93
CA ALA A 690 -30.36 30.36 -17.61
C ALA A 690 -30.85 29.65 -18.89
N ALA A 691 -30.02 28.82 -19.49
CA ALA A 691 -30.44 27.88 -20.52
C ALA A 691 -31.24 26.76 -19.84
N GLY A 692 -32.56 26.76 -20.07
CA GLY A 692 -33.47 25.75 -19.56
C GLY A 692 -33.09 24.32 -20.02
N HIS A 693 -33.24 23.38 -19.08
CA HIS A 693 -33.49 21.93 -19.24
C HIS A 693 -32.70 21.06 -20.23
N ASN A 694 -31.73 21.56 -21.01
CA ASN A 694 -30.82 20.73 -21.82
C ASN A 694 -29.38 20.89 -21.32
N GLN A 695 -28.79 19.81 -20.80
CA GLN A 695 -27.36 19.77 -20.44
C GLN A 695 -26.52 20.06 -21.71
N PRO A 696 -25.62 21.06 -21.70
CA PRO A 696 -24.82 21.39 -22.88
C PRO A 696 -23.80 20.28 -23.18
N VAL A 697 -23.79 19.80 -24.43
CA VAL A 697 -22.85 18.79 -24.92
C VAL A 697 -21.64 19.49 -25.54
N VAL A 698 -20.44 19.14 -25.12
CA VAL A 698 -19.18 19.72 -25.62
C VAL A 698 -18.84 19.12 -26.98
N PRO A 699 -18.72 19.92 -28.05
CA PRO A 699 -18.44 19.42 -29.39
C PRO A 699 -16.99 18.96 -29.54
N GLU A 700 -16.76 18.04 -30.49
CA GLU A 700 -15.45 17.56 -30.91
C GLU A 700 -14.71 18.61 -31.76
N THR A 701 -14.37 19.74 -31.13
CA THR A 701 -13.70 20.90 -31.71
C THR A 701 -12.72 21.56 -30.73
N ALA A 702 -11.84 22.41 -31.28
CA ALA A 702 -10.86 23.19 -30.54
C ALA A 702 -11.52 24.25 -29.63
N MET A 703 -11.00 24.43 -28.41
CA MET A 703 -11.52 25.40 -27.44
C MET A 703 -10.59 26.62 -27.31
N LYS A 704 -11.08 27.81 -27.67
CA LYS A 704 -10.28 29.06 -27.68
C LYS A 704 -10.06 29.68 -26.31
N ASN A 705 -11.03 29.55 -25.41
CA ASN A 705 -10.92 30.14 -24.07
C ASN A 705 -10.13 29.19 -23.14
N PRO A 706 -8.98 29.59 -22.58
CA PRO A 706 -8.23 28.77 -21.62
C PRO A 706 -8.99 28.50 -20.32
N LEU A 707 -9.89 29.40 -19.91
CA LEU A 707 -10.60 29.28 -18.64
C LEU A 707 -11.66 28.15 -18.62
N VAL A 708 -11.91 27.50 -19.76
CA VAL A 708 -12.72 26.28 -19.83
C VAL A 708 -12.03 25.07 -19.21
N ALA A 709 -10.70 25.11 -19.05
CA ALA A 709 -9.96 24.08 -18.35
C ALA A 709 -10.21 24.17 -16.84
N ALA A 710 -10.18 23.02 -16.17
CA ALA A 710 -10.16 22.95 -14.70
C ALA A 710 -8.93 23.70 -14.13
N PRO A 711 -9.03 24.40 -12.99
CA PRO A 711 -7.95 25.16 -12.35
C PRO A 711 -6.93 24.23 -11.68
N LEU A 712 -6.26 23.43 -12.50
CA LEU A 712 -5.29 22.41 -12.15
C LEU A 712 -4.21 22.44 -13.22
N GLY A 713 -2.92 22.46 -12.83
CA GLY A 713 -1.81 22.50 -13.79
C GLY A 713 -1.87 21.36 -14.82
N TYR A 714 -2.40 20.20 -14.41
CA TYR A 714 -2.71 19.08 -15.31
C TYR A 714 -3.60 19.47 -16.50
N ALA A 715 -4.73 20.13 -16.24
CA ALA A 715 -5.71 20.48 -17.27
C ALA A 715 -5.24 21.67 -18.10
N GLU A 716 -4.56 22.62 -17.47
CA GLU A 716 -3.98 23.80 -18.10
C GLU A 716 -2.90 23.40 -19.11
N ALA A 717 -1.97 22.53 -18.71
CA ALA A 717 -0.90 22.06 -19.58
C ALA A 717 -1.44 21.27 -20.78
N LYS A 718 -2.48 20.43 -20.57
CA LYS A 718 -3.14 19.74 -21.68
C LYS A 718 -3.85 20.70 -22.64
N TRP A 719 -4.47 21.77 -22.14
CA TRP A 719 -5.04 22.82 -23.00
C TRP A 719 -3.96 23.49 -23.86
N VAL A 720 -2.78 23.76 -23.29
CA VAL A 720 -1.63 24.31 -24.06
C VAL A 720 -1.20 23.33 -25.17
N CYS A 721 -1.12 22.02 -24.89
CA CYS A 721 -0.90 21.01 -25.93
C CYS A 721 -2.00 21.03 -27.00
N GLU A 722 -3.28 21.15 -26.62
CA GLU A 722 -4.38 21.25 -27.59
C GLU A 722 -4.23 22.48 -28.49
N ARG A 723 -3.75 23.62 -27.99
CA ARG A 723 -3.45 24.82 -28.79
C ARG A 723 -2.31 24.59 -29.77
N ILE A 724 -1.23 23.99 -29.29
CA ILE A 724 -0.03 23.68 -30.09
C ILE A 724 -0.39 22.73 -31.24
N LEU A 725 -1.14 21.67 -30.97
CA LEU A 725 -1.57 20.69 -31.98
C LEU A 725 -2.60 21.27 -32.95
N ASP A 726 -3.53 22.10 -32.50
CA ASP A 726 -4.50 22.81 -33.35
C ASP A 726 -3.82 23.80 -34.29
N TYR A 727 -2.77 24.48 -33.82
CA TYR A 727 -1.93 25.32 -34.68
C TYR A 727 -1.15 24.47 -35.69
N ALA A 728 -0.46 23.41 -35.24
CA ALA A 728 0.31 22.55 -36.11
C ALA A 728 -0.53 21.91 -37.22
N GLY A 729 -1.78 21.53 -36.92
CA GLY A 729 -2.71 20.97 -37.92
C GLY A 729 -3.15 21.99 -38.96
N ARG A 730 -3.26 23.27 -38.60
CA ARG A 730 -3.64 24.36 -39.52
C ARG A 730 -2.47 24.80 -40.39
N GLU A 731 -1.30 25.00 -39.80
CA GLU A 731 -0.13 25.54 -40.51
C GLU A 731 0.69 24.46 -41.23
N PHE A 732 0.80 23.27 -40.64
CA PHE A 732 1.63 22.17 -41.13
C PHE A 732 0.81 20.93 -41.52
N GLY A 733 -0.50 21.08 -41.76
CA GLY A 733 -1.40 19.95 -42.06
C GLY A 733 -1.05 19.14 -43.32
N ALA A 734 -0.20 19.68 -44.20
CA ALA A 734 0.38 18.96 -45.33
C ALA A 734 1.47 17.96 -44.90
N GLU A 735 2.15 18.22 -43.78
CA GLU A 735 3.31 17.47 -43.27
C GLU A 735 2.91 16.50 -42.14
N ILE A 736 1.93 16.87 -41.30
CA ILE A 736 1.52 16.16 -40.09
C ILE A 736 -0.01 16.09 -39.97
N GLU A 737 -0.55 15.01 -39.39
CA GLU A 737 -1.94 14.92 -38.94
C GLU A 737 -2.02 14.85 -37.41
N PRO A 738 -2.06 16.00 -36.71
CA PRO A 738 -2.27 16.00 -35.28
C PRO A 738 -3.74 15.73 -34.95
N VAL A 739 -3.98 14.83 -33.99
CA VAL A 739 -5.31 14.48 -33.51
C VAL A 739 -5.31 14.56 -32.00
N VAL A 740 -6.14 15.44 -31.45
CA VAL A 740 -6.40 15.57 -30.03
C VAL A 740 -7.56 14.66 -29.65
N LEU A 741 -7.30 13.69 -28.78
CA LEU A 741 -8.33 12.80 -28.24
C LEU A 741 -8.60 13.15 -26.78
N ARG A 742 -9.72 13.83 -26.47
CA ARG A 742 -10.09 14.11 -25.07
C ARG A 742 -10.70 12.86 -24.45
N ILE A 743 -10.03 12.32 -23.45
CA ILE A 743 -10.47 11.09 -22.78
C ILE A 743 -11.29 11.44 -21.53
N GLY A 744 -12.46 10.79 -21.40
CA GLY A 744 -13.31 10.84 -20.22
C GLY A 744 -12.81 9.95 -19.08
N GLN A 745 -13.71 9.54 -18.18
CA GLN A 745 -13.35 8.63 -17.09
C GLN A 745 -13.14 7.21 -17.60
N LEU A 746 -11.94 6.67 -17.42
CA LEU A 746 -11.65 5.26 -17.65
C LEU A 746 -11.95 4.44 -16.40
N SER A 747 -12.46 3.22 -16.58
CA SER A 747 -12.56 2.22 -15.50
C SER A 747 -11.48 1.15 -15.64
N GLY A 748 -11.49 0.16 -14.73
CA GLY A 748 -10.70 -1.06 -14.88
C GLY A 748 -10.99 -1.80 -16.20
N PRO A 749 -10.18 -2.81 -16.54
CA PRO A 749 -10.40 -3.63 -17.72
C PRO A 749 -11.56 -4.60 -17.50
N GLU A 750 -12.35 -4.85 -18.53
CA GLU A 750 -13.46 -5.80 -18.46
C GLU A 750 -13.07 -7.23 -18.84
N SER A 751 -12.07 -7.37 -19.73
CA SER A 751 -11.73 -8.62 -20.42
C SER A 751 -10.53 -9.32 -19.82
N THR A 752 -9.70 -8.59 -19.06
CA THR A 752 -8.52 -9.14 -18.38
C THR A 752 -8.71 -9.11 -16.88
N GLU A 753 -7.88 -9.87 -16.16
CA GLU A 753 -7.83 -9.83 -14.69
C GLU A 753 -7.02 -8.65 -14.13
N GLY A 754 -6.72 -7.65 -14.97
CA GLY A 754 -6.09 -6.41 -14.52
C GLY A 754 -6.98 -5.63 -13.55
N THR A 755 -6.34 -4.90 -12.64
CA THR A 755 -7.06 -4.13 -11.63
C THR A 755 -7.17 -2.67 -11.99
N TRP A 756 -8.32 -2.09 -11.67
CA TRP A 756 -8.48 -0.64 -11.67
C TRP A 756 -7.59 -0.05 -10.59
N LYS A 757 -6.55 0.68 -10.99
CA LYS A 757 -5.46 1.15 -10.12
C LYS A 757 -5.99 1.84 -8.86
N THR A 758 -5.58 1.34 -7.72
CA THR A 758 -6.05 1.71 -6.38
C THR A 758 -5.73 3.15 -5.95
N GLY A 759 -4.76 3.79 -6.62
CA GLY A 759 -4.43 5.21 -6.45
C GLY A 759 -5.38 6.17 -7.15
N GLU A 760 -6.34 5.68 -7.95
CA GLU A 760 -7.33 6.52 -8.62
C GLU A 760 -8.54 6.85 -7.72
N HIS A 761 -9.22 7.95 -8.03
CA HIS A 761 -10.26 8.50 -7.16
C HIS A 761 -11.49 7.59 -6.98
N ILE A 762 -11.89 6.79 -7.97
CA ILE A 762 -13.03 5.85 -7.80
C ILE A 762 -12.69 4.70 -6.85
N PRO A 763 -11.61 3.91 -7.04
CA PRO A 763 -11.18 2.94 -6.04
C PRO A 763 -11.02 3.56 -4.65
N LYS A 764 -10.47 4.78 -4.57
CA LYS A 764 -10.31 5.48 -3.30
C LYS A 764 -11.64 5.83 -2.63
N LEU A 765 -12.62 6.30 -3.40
CA LEU A 765 -13.99 6.52 -2.93
C LEU A 765 -14.57 5.24 -2.32
N VAL A 766 -14.42 4.10 -3.00
CA VAL A 766 -14.94 2.80 -2.57
C VAL A 766 -14.26 2.35 -1.27
N GLN A 767 -12.93 2.39 -1.21
CA GLN A 767 -12.16 2.04 0.00
C GLN A 767 -12.54 2.93 1.18
N THR A 768 -12.59 4.24 0.99
CA THR A 768 -12.95 5.19 2.04
C THR A 768 -14.39 4.97 2.48
N SER A 769 -15.32 4.73 1.56
CA SER A 769 -16.72 4.48 1.91
C SER A 769 -16.89 3.21 2.74
N GLN A 770 -16.11 2.17 2.48
CA GLN A 770 -16.06 0.98 3.34
C GLN A 770 -15.56 1.32 4.75
N LYS A 771 -14.48 2.10 4.89
CA LYS A 771 -13.95 2.53 6.19
C LYS A 771 -14.90 3.43 6.97
N VAL A 772 -15.57 4.34 6.28
CA VAL A 772 -16.56 5.26 6.84
C VAL A 772 -17.88 4.53 7.18
N GLY A 773 -18.11 3.36 6.58
CA GLY A 773 -19.34 2.58 6.71
C GLY A 773 -20.52 3.16 5.92
N ALA A 774 -20.25 4.07 4.98
CA ALA A 774 -21.24 4.83 4.23
C ALA A 774 -20.68 5.36 2.91
N PHE A 775 -21.49 5.38 1.86
CA PHE A 775 -21.19 6.08 0.61
C PHE A 775 -21.69 7.54 0.69
N PRO A 776 -21.07 8.49 -0.02
CA PRO A 776 -21.66 9.80 -0.18
C PRO A 776 -22.85 9.73 -1.14
N LEU A 777 -23.86 10.57 -0.90
CA LEU A 777 -24.93 10.85 -1.84
C LEU A 777 -24.34 11.59 -3.05
N LEU A 778 -24.30 10.91 -4.19
CA LEU A 778 -23.83 11.42 -5.47
C LEU A 778 -24.97 11.35 -6.48
N ASN A 779 -25.29 12.49 -7.08
CA ASN A 779 -26.34 12.61 -8.10
C ASN A 779 -25.72 12.74 -9.50
N GLY A 780 -26.55 12.79 -10.54
CA GLY A 780 -26.09 13.02 -11.91
C GLY A 780 -25.74 11.73 -12.66
N THR A 781 -24.99 11.86 -13.76
CA THR A 781 -24.71 10.73 -14.66
C THR A 781 -23.24 10.59 -15.00
N VAL A 782 -22.77 9.35 -15.11
CA VAL A 782 -21.39 9.00 -15.45
C VAL A 782 -21.31 8.18 -16.74
N SER A 783 -20.15 8.24 -17.37
CA SER A 783 -19.86 7.74 -18.72
C SER A 783 -18.58 6.90 -18.73
N TRP A 784 -18.42 6.04 -17.72
CA TRP A 784 -17.19 5.26 -17.53
C TRP A 784 -16.95 4.30 -18.70
N LEU A 785 -15.72 4.30 -19.22
CA LEU A 785 -15.29 3.44 -20.31
C LEU A 785 -14.21 2.45 -19.83
N PRO A 786 -14.44 1.13 -19.91
CA PRO A 786 -13.39 0.15 -19.62
C PRO A 786 -12.12 0.41 -20.44
N VAL A 787 -10.97 0.35 -19.77
CA VAL A 787 -9.68 0.77 -20.36
C VAL A 787 -9.26 -0.06 -21.57
N ASP A 788 -9.67 -1.33 -21.63
CA ASP A 788 -9.43 -2.23 -22.76
C ASP A 788 -10.33 -1.89 -23.96
N ARG A 789 -11.60 -1.51 -23.75
CA ARG A 789 -12.44 -0.90 -24.82
C ARG A 789 -11.86 0.42 -25.30
N ALA A 790 -11.39 1.25 -24.38
CA ALA A 790 -10.76 2.53 -24.69
C ALA A 790 -9.50 2.33 -25.53
N ALA A 791 -8.61 1.42 -25.14
CA ALA A 791 -7.40 1.08 -25.89
C ALA A 791 -7.72 0.59 -27.31
N ALA A 792 -8.73 -0.27 -27.44
CA ALA A 792 -9.12 -0.77 -28.74
C ALA A 792 -9.71 0.34 -29.64
N SER A 793 -10.51 1.25 -29.09
CA SER A 793 -11.02 2.43 -29.81
C SER A 793 -9.89 3.41 -30.20
N VAL A 794 -8.91 3.62 -29.32
CA VAL A 794 -7.71 4.41 -29.60
C VAL A 794 -6.94 3.85 -30.79
N VAL A 795 -6.78 2.53 -30.87
CA VAL A 795 -6.08 1.87 -31.99
C VAL A 795 -6.88 1.98 -33.29
N GLU A 796 -8.22 1.85 -33.25
CA GLU A 796 -9.08 2.09 -34.43
C GLU A 796 -8.98 3.52 -34.94
N ILE A 797 -8.97 4.51 -34.04
CA ILE A 797 -8.78 5.92 -34.39
C ILE A 797 -7.37 6.13 -34.95
N LEU A 798 -6.34 5.62 -34.27
CA LEU A 798 -4.94 5.79 -34.70
C LEU A 798 -4.70 5.25 -36.11
N LEU A 799 -5.28 4.09 -36.45
CA LEU A 799 -5.03 3.40 -37.72
C LEU A 799 -6.16 3.58 -38.73
N HIS A 800 -7.05 4.57 -38.55
CA HIS A 800 -8.12 4.85 -39.49
C HIS A 800 -7.57 5.32 -40.86
N ASP A 801 -8.03 4.71 -41.96
CA ASP A 801 -7.52 5.02 -43.31
C ASP A 801 -7.93 6.41 -43.83
N GLY A 802 -8.95 7.04 -43.23
CA GLY A 802 -9.44 8.37 -43.60
C GLY A 802 -8.75 9.52 -42.86
N GLN A 803 -9.00 10.75 -43.31
CA GLN A 803 -8.60 11.95 -42.57
C GLN A 803 -9.44 12.11 -41.31
N LEU A 804 -8.78 12.50 -40.23
CA LEU A 804 -9.43 12.72 -38.94
C LEU A 804 -9.67 14.21 -38.71
N GLY A 805 -10.85 14.56 -38.18
CA GLY A 805 -11.05 15.90 -37.63
C GLY A 805 -10.15 16.06 -36.41
N GLY A 806 -9.33 17.11 -36.36
CA GLY A 806 -8.24 17.24 -35.37
C GLY A 806 -8.63 17.16 -33.88
N PHE A 807 -9.92 17.12 -33.55
CA PHE A 807 -10.44 16.89 -32.21
C PHE A 807 -11.46 15.76 -32.23
N LEU A 808 -11.30 14.82 -31.29
CA LEU A 808 -12.16 13.66 -31.08
C LEU A 808 -12.34 13.46 -29.57
N HIS A 809 -13.43 12.81 -29.18
CA HIS A 809 -13.68 12.47 -27.77
C HIS A 809 -13.73 10.96 -27.56
N LEU A 810 -13.12 10.50 -26.47
CA LEU A 810 -13.18 9.10 -26.03
C LEU A 810 -13.87 9.02 -24.67
N GLU A 811 -15.19 8.89 -24.71
CA GLU A 811 -16.08 8.78 -23.55
C GLU A 811 -17.13 7.69 -23.85
N ASN A 812 -17.64 6.99 -22.83
CA ASN A 812 -18.72 6.04 -23.05
C ASN A 812 -19.99 6.81 -23.50
N PRO A 813 -20.53 6.55 -24.71
CA PRO A 813 -21.72 7.25 -25.20
C PRO A 813 -22.99 6.89 -24.42
N VAL A 814 -22.96 5.82 -23.62
CA VAL A 814 -24.06 5.40 -22.75
C VAL A 814 -23.77 5.87 -21.33
N ARG A 815 -24.56 6.82 -20.83
CA ARG A 815 -24.44 7.35 -19.47
C ARG A 815 -25.32 6.56 -18.48
N GLN A 816 -24.87 6.47 -17.23
CA GLN A 816 -25.53 5.75 -16.14
C GLN A 816 -25.74 6.67 -14.94
N SER A 817 -26.78 6.40 -14.15
CA SER A 817 -27.03 7.11 -12.88
C SER A 817 -25.87 6.87 -11.90
N MET A 818 -25.26 7.95 -11.40
CA MET A 818 -24.20 7.85 -10.38
C MET A 818 -24.76 7.29 -9.07
N ALA A 819 -26.03 7.56 -8.76
CA ALA A 819 -26.71 7.02 -7.59
C ALA A 819 -26.85 5.50 -7.69
N ASP A 820 -27.21 4.98 -8.88
CA ASP A 820 -27.39 3.54 -9.10
C ASP A 820 -26.05 2.81 -9.03
N ILE A 821 -25.00 3.37 -9.64
CA ILE A 821 -23.64 2.82 -9.53
C ILE A 821 -23.19 2.79 -8.06
N SER A 822 -23.42 3.89 -7.33
CA SER A 822 -23.06 3.98 -5.91
C SER A 822 -23.83 2.96 -5.08
N ALA A 823 -25.11 2.73 -5.36
CA ALA A 823 -25.93 1.72 -4.70
C ALA A 823 -25.44 0.29 -4.97
N ILE A 824 -25.11 -0.03 -6.23
CA ILE A 824 -24.52 -1.32 -6.62
C ILE A 824 -23.20 -1.55 -5.86
N MET A 825 -22.33 -0.55 -5.82
CA MET A 825 -21.05 -0.66 -5.12
C MET A 825 -21.23 -0.80 -3.60
N ALA A 826 -22.16 -0.05 -3.00
CA ALA A 826 -22.48 -0.14 -1.58
C ALA A 826 -23.02 -1.52 -1.21
N GLN A 827 -23.91 -2.09 -2.03
CA GLN A 827 -24.44 -3.44 -1.86
C GLN A 827 -23.35 -4.50 -1.97
N ALA A 828 -22.46 -4.38 -2.97
CA ALA A 828 -21.33 -5.29 -3.15
C ALA A 828 -20.34 -5.23 -1.97
N LEU A 829 -20.22 -4.08 -1.30
CA LEU A 829 -19.46 -3.89 -0.06
C LEU A 829 -20.22 -4.29 1.22
N ARG A 830 -21.47 -4.77 1.10
CA ARG A 830 -22.34 -5.15 2.24
C ARG A 830 -22.58 -4.00 3.21
N LEU A 831 -22.63 -2.76 2.72
CA LEU A 831 -22.99 -1.61 3.53
C LEU A 831 -24.52 -1.58 3.77
N PRO A 832 -25.00 -1.08 4.92
CA PRO A 832 -26.43 -1.02 5.24
C PRO A 832 -27.23 -0.20 4.20
N ASN A 833 -28.44 -0.60 3.83
CA ASN A 833 -29.24 0.11 2.81
C ASN A 833 -29.52 1.59 3.12
N SER A 834 -29.42 2.03 4.39
CA SER A 834 -29.56 3.43 4.83
C SER A 834 -28.22 4.18 4.93
N SER A 835 -27.12 3.66 4.37
CA SER A 835 -25.76 4.16 4.60
C SER A 835 -25.33 5.28 3.65
N ALA A 836 -26.20 5.82 2.79
CA ALA A 836 -25.83 6.97 1.98
C ALA A 836 -25.96 8.27 2.80
N ILE A 837 -24.89 9.07 2.89
CA ILE A 837 -24.85 10.31 3.67
C ILE A 837 -24.49 11.51 2.78
N PRO A 838 -24.84 12.76 3.16
CA PRO A 838 -24.42 13.94 2.40
C PRO A 838 -22.89 13.97 2.17
N PHE A 839 -22.47 14.38 0.97
CA PHE A 839 -21.05 14.35 0.60
C PHE A 839 -20.14 15.10 1.57
N GLU A 840 -20.55 16.26 2.08
CA GLU A 840 -19.74 17.00 3.08
C GLU A 840 -19.54 16.19 4.37
N GLN A 841 -20.59 15.51 4.81
CA GLN A 841 -20.51 14.66 6.00
C GLN A 841 -19.61 13.44 5.76
N TRP A 842 -19.66 12.86 4.55
CA TRP A 842 -18.77 11.79 4.16
C TRP A 842 -17.31 12.26 4.11
N LEU A 843 -17.04 13.42 3.52
CA LEU A 843 -15.71 14.00 3.40
C LEU A 843 -15.08 14.25 4.77
N GLU A 844 -15.85 14.78 5.72
CA GLU A 844 -15.37 15.01 7.07
C GLU A 844 -15.01 13.70 7.79
N LYS A 845 -15.86 12.67 7.69
CA LYS A 845 -15.53 11.33 8.22
C LYS A 845 -14.33 10.72 7.53
N ALA A 846 -14.17 10.94 6.23
CA ALA A 846 -13.04 10.45 5.45
C ALA A 846 -11.71 11.07 5.89
N ARG A 847 -11.71 12.38 6.24
CA ARG A 847 -10.58 13.10 6.84
C ARG A 847 -10.22 12.55 8.21
N GLN A 848 -11.22 12.36 9.08
CA GLN A 848 -11.02 11.79 10.42
C GLN A 848 -10.45 10.37 10.35
N ALA A 849 -10.84 9.59 9.35
CA ALA A 849 -10.30 8.25 9.10
C ALA A 849 -8.90 8.26 8.44
N GLY A 850 -8.33 9.42 8.11
CA GLY A 850 -7.03 9.55 7.43
C GLY A 850 -6.98 8.79 6.10
N SER A 851 -8.12 8.63 5.44
CA SER A 851 -8.29 7.59 4.42
C SER A 851 -8.04 8.07 3.00
N LEU A 852 -8.00 9.39 2.75
CA LEU A 852 -7.94 9.97 1.40
C LEU A 852 -6.52 10.15 0.85
N GLY A 853 -5.50 10.27 1.72
CA GLY A 853 -4.11 10.43 1.31
C GLY A 853 -3.90 11.67 0.43
N SER A 854 -3.12 11.55 -0.65
CA SER A 854 -2.84 12.64 -1.59
C SER A 854 -4.05 13.16 -2.38
N LEU A 855 -5.20 12.46 -2.33
CA LEU A 855 -6.42 12.85 -3.04
C LEU A 855 -7.37 13.72 -2.19
N GLU A 856 -7.02 14.06 -0.95
CA GLU A 856 -7.92 14.82 -0.07
C GLU A 856 -8.38 16.15 -0.70
N ALA A 857 -7.44 16.96 -1.21
CA ALA A 857 -7.75 18.21 -1.89
C ALA A 857 -8.62 17.99 -3.14
N PHE A 858 -8.33 16.93 -3.91
CA PHE A 858 -9.15 16.58 -5.07
C PHE A 858 -10.60 16.24 -4.69
N PHE A 859 -10.82 15.50 -3.59
CA PHE A 859 -12.16 15.22 -3.10
C PHE A 859 -12.87 16.48 -2.59
N ALA A 860 -12.16 17.37 -1.91
CA ALA A 860 -12.72 18.62 -1.41
C ALA A 860 -13.14 19.57 -2.54
N ASP A 861 -12.27 19.75 -3.54
CA ASP A 861 -12.38 20.89 -4.46
C ASP A 861 -12.86 20.51 -5.86
N HIS A 862 -12.81 19.22 -6.23
CA HIS A 862 -12.95 18.81 -7.64
C HIS A 862 -13.81 17.58 -7.90
N PHE A 863 -13.92 16.66 -6.94
CA PHE A 863 -14.57 15.37 -7.18
C PHE A 863 -16.07 15.50 -7.38
N ARG A 864 -16.75 16.38 -6.64
CA ARG A 864 -18.22 16.53 -6.73
C ARG A 864 -18.67 16.89 -8.15
N ASP A 865 -18.02 17.86 -8.78
CA ASP A 865 -18.37 18.28 -10.15
C ASP A 865 -18.15 17.17 -11.18
N LEU A 866 -17.08 16.38 -10.98
CA LEU A 866 -16.80 15.20 -11.81
C LEU A 866 -17.87 14.12 -11.62
N ALA A 867 -18.22 13.81 -10.37
CA ALA A 867 -19.18 12.77 -10.02
C ALA A 867 -20.60 13.09 -10.51
N HIS A 868 -20.97 14.37 -10.56
CA HIS A 868 -22.26 14.81 -11.07
C HIS A 868 -22.38 14.75 -12.59
N GLY A 869 -21.26 14.62 -13.31
CA GLY A 869 -21.26 14.60 -14.77
C GLY A 869 -21.75 15.90 -15.39
N ALA A 870 -21.33 17.04 -14.82
CA ALA A 870 -21.75 18.38 -15.28
C ALA A 870 -21.30 18.71 -16.73
N VAL A 871 -20.40 17.89 -17.30
CA VAL A 871 -19.89 18.02 -18.66
C VAL A 871 -20.09 16.70 -19.40
N ILE A 872 -20.63 16.80 -20.61
CA ILE A 872 -20.87 15.68 -21.52
C ILE A 872 -20.04 15.92 -22.78
N LEU A 873 -19.22 14.96 -23.18
CA LEU A 873 -18.46 15.03 -24.41
C LEU A 873 -19.32 14.48 -25.56
N ASP A 874 -19.50 15.25 -26.64
CA ASP A 874 -20.07 14.71 -27.87
C ASP A 874 -19.13 13.65 -28.42
N THR A 875 -19.65 12.53 -28.90
CA THR A 875 -18.86 11.43 -29.46
C THR A 875 -19.27 11.10 -30.90
N GLN A 876 -20.07 11.94 -31.56
CA GLN A 876 -20.59 11.67 -32.91
C GLN A 876 -19.48 11.35 -33.94
N LYS A 877 -18.41 12.15 -34.01
CA LYS A 877 -17.28 11.90 -34.93
C LYS A 877 -16.52 10.66 -34.51
N SER A 878 -16.12 10.54 -33.24
CA SER A 878 -15.43 9.34 -32.75
C SER A 878 -16.21 8.05 -33.02
N LYS A 879 -17.55 8.06 -32.87
CA LYS A 879 -18.41 6.90 -33.17
C LYS A 879 -18.51 6.60 -34.65
N SER A 880 -18.35 7.59 -35.54
CA SER A 880 -18.28 7.34 -36.98
C SER A 880 -17.02 6.56 -37.34
N ILE A 881 -15.92 6.81 -36.62
CA ILE A 881 -14.58 6.24 -36.86
C ILE A 881 -14.40 4.89 -36.15
N SER A 882 -14.64 4.82 -34.84
CA SER A 882 -14.45 3.62 -34.03
C SER A 882 -15.73 2.79 -33.97
N GLU A 883 -15.66 1.57 -34.49
CA GLU A 883 -16.75 0.60 -34.39
C GLU A 883 -16.97 0.17 -32.94
N ILE A 884 -15.89 -0.01 -32.17
CA ILE A 884 -15.96 -0.36 -30.76
C ILE A 884 -16.71 0.70 -29.98
N LEU A 885 -16.34 1.98 -30.13
CA LEU A 885 -17.03 3.07 -29.45
C LEU A 885 -18.51 3.16 -29.83
N ARG A 886 -18.85 2.89 -31.09
CA ARG A 886 -20.23 2.87 -31.61
C ARG A 886 -21.08 1.77 -30.97
N ARG A 887 -20.48 0.62 -30.68
CA ARG A 887 -21.14 -0.57 -30.08
C ARG A 887 -21.03 -0.62 -28.56
N THR A 888 -20.25 0.27 -27.94
CA THR A 888 -20.09 0.35 -26.48
C THR A 888 -21.44 0.48 -25.77
N THR A 889 -21.61 -0.33 -24.74
CA THR A 889 -22.75 -0.29 -23.81
C THR A 889 -22.34 0.28 -22.45
N SER A 890 -23.31 0.49 -21.58
CA SER A 890 -23.08 0.78 -20.15
C SER A 890 -22.23 -0.30 -19.49
N ILE A 891 -21.55 0.07 -18.40
CA ILE A 891 -20.90 -0.89 -17.50
C ILE A 891 -22.01 -1.64 -16.74
N ASP A 892 -22.06 -2.96 -16.91
CA ASP A 892 -23.06 -3.77 -16.21
C ASP A 892 -22.71 -3.96 -14.72
N GLN A 893 -23.72 -4.40 -13.96
CA GLN A 893 -23.59 -4.64 -12.53
C GLN A 893 -22.52 -5.71 -12.22
N ASP A 894 -22.42 -6.75 -13.05
CA ASP A 894 -21.47 -7.84 -12.84
C ASP A 894 -20.01 -7.36 -12.95
N LEU A 895 -19.72 -6.45 -13.88
CA LEU A 895 -18.42 -5.82 -14.04
C LEU A 895 -18.08 -4.91 -12.83
N LEU A 896 -19.04 -4.13 -12.32
CA LEU A 896 -18.84 -3.35 -11.08
C LEU A 896 -18.52 -4.24 -9.89
N VAL A 897 -19.25 -5.35 -9.73
CA VAL A 897 -18.99 -6.35 -8.69
C VAL A 897 -17.63 -7.03 -8.89
N ARG A 898 -17.23 -7.30 -10.13
CA ARG A 898 -15.89 -7.83 -10.45
C ARG A 898 -14.79 -6.86 -10.06
N TYR A 899 -14.94 -5.55 -10.28
CA TYR A 899 -13.96 -4.56 -9.80
C TYR A 899 -13.78 -4.63 -8.29
N ILE A 900 -14.89 -4.71 -7.53
CA ILE A 900 -14.85 -4.84 -6.07
C ILE A 900 -14.16 -6.13 -5.65
N LYS A 901 -14.51 -7.27 -6.27
CA LYS A 901 -13.86 -8.56 -5.99
C LYS A 901 -12.36 -8.55 -6.29
N ARG A 902 -11.92 -7.86 -7.35
CA ARG A 902 -10.48 -7.71 -7.66
C ARG A 902 -9.78 -6.89 -6.59
N TRP A 903 -10.35 -5.77 -6.16
CA TRP A 903 -9.82 -4.99 -5.04
C TRP A 903 -9.80 -5.76 -3.72
N GLN A 904 -10.78 -6.64 -3.48
CA GLN A 904 -10.79 -7.55 -2.32
C GLN A 904 -9.68 -8.61 -2.41
N LYS A 905 -9.50 -9.23 -3.59
CA LYS A 905 -8.42 -10.20 -3.85
C LYS A 905 -7.04 -9.59 -3.61
N GLU A 906 -6.86 -8.31 -3.93
CA GLU A 906 -5.61 -7.56 -3.70
C GLU A 906 -5.44 -7.02 -2.27
N GLY A 907 -6.41 -7.21 -1.38
CA GLY A 907 -6.37 -6.67 -0.02
C GLY A 907 -6.40 -5.13 0.04
N PHE A 908 -6.93 -4.48 -1.01
CA PHE A 908 -7.15 -3.04 -1.03
C PHE A 908 -8.39 -2.64 -0.24
N ILE A 909 -9.44 -3.45 -0.30
CA ILE A 909 -10.70 -3.32 0.46
C ILE A 909 -11.05 -4.68 1.09
N GLN A 910 -11.82 -4.68 2.18
CA GLN A 910 -12.22 -5.86 2.96
C GLN A 910 -13.32 -6.69 2.28
#